data_AF-A0A3C1WUB9-F1
#
_entry.id   AF-A0A3C1WUB9-F1
#
_cell.length_a   1.000
_cell.length_b   1.000
_cell.length_c   1.000
_cell.angle_alpha   90.00
_cell.angle_beta   90.00
_cell.angle_gamma   90.00
#
_symmetry.space_group_name_H-M   'P 1'
#
loop_
_entity.id
_entity.type
_entity.pdbx_description
1 polymer ?
#
loop_
_entity_poly.entity_id
_entity_poly.type
_entity_poly.pdbx_seq_one_letter_code
_entity_poly.pdbx_strand_id
1 'polypeptide(L)'
;MLKKHSIKRITSLLMSFIFAFTLVFSMNVITAKAAETNVAEETRTKLFIKTSDTVKELYFAIWNGDKTALSFVKSDGNEYSDYFGWGSTQAKLKSLSTDSSIFSIELSVDNDGDKGGGFGIYPDAKGSEDTRLLNSWEDDNLKTLVSYKGKPVVLDLTDTKKPKFSDDLKSYGITDKDAAFSKKVDTTALDKEVTDEIRGMDISSYISIQDAYDQMNKDAYNGKTDYGFKDFDGNIIKDQTFFDFLAKQGMNWARIRIWNDPYDSNGNGYGGGNNDLAKAVKLGQWATKAGMKVLIDFHYSDTWADPSRQLAPKAWKSLNGDPDKTAAAVKEYTAASLKTLLDNGVNVKMVQVGNETNNGIAGVKASGNWTDNVDKVYQAGCEAVHEAGDGSILAVIHLTNIGTEEITDAGYLAAYDKNGDGTADGVDYDVFGTTYYPFWGGSIDNINSTLSTIARTYHKQTYVAETSYAYTLDDIDGYTNSIYEGNSDTGAGITWPYTVQGMAESFQSVIKAATSVTYSDGRKAGYGAFYWEGDWNALLDVRNLSDADKQKAIDYEKTLWNKYGCGWTSSYSGEYDTENADSQIGGAVIENESFFGADGKALDSIKAFDKNFNPSTIKEDLTVKNVKYDTSTLSLDAGIALTSNQLGSAVVYYEGGKRADVSINWSSKDIKNYNKARKSSKNYGKTYKISGTVDGKKITRKVKLLYKNLLKNAGFEDTTDFKNWTTKSTQNALSVERDSSNIYDGHAALKFWAEKDFTFTAKQTVTVKTPGIYKLSMVTSGEFTGKKDYAYLTAKVNGKSYTKKDSLYGWQKWTTPEVKSIKITKSMIKKGKNKVTITLGIKAGGGTWGTYDNVRFEKYKNIK
;
A
#
# COMPACT_ATOMS: atom_id res chain seq x y z
N MET A 1 -30.75 -20.71 -70.93
CA MET A 1 -32.19 -20.62 -70.60
C MET A 1 -32.34 -19.54 -69.53
N LEU A 2 -32.70 -18.31 -69.94
CA LEU A 2 -34.06 -17.71 -69.81
C LEU A 2 -34.45 -17.48 -68.34
N LYS A 3 -34.85 -16.30 -67.83
CA LYS A 3 -35.10 -14.92 -68.32
C LYS A 3 -35.55 -14.15 -67.03
N LYS A 4 -35.18 -12.90 -66.71
CA LYS A 4 -35.74 -11.63 -67.22
C LYS A 4 -35.01 -10.45 -66.51
N HIS A 5 -34.33 -9.57 -67.27
CA HIS A 5 -34.65 -8.13 -67.51
C HIS A 5 -34.43 -7.23 -66.28
N SER A 6 -33.35 -6.45 -66.06
CA SER A 6 -32.52 -5.53 -66.87
C SER A 6 -33.07 -4.09 -67.01
N ILE A 7 -32.21 -3.11 -66.62
CA ILE A 7 -31.90 -1.83 -67.32
C ILE A 7 -32.40 -0.46 -66.76
N LYS A 8 -31.37 0.35 -66.37
CA LYS A 8 -31.07 1.80 -66.61
C LYS A 8 -31.62 2.96 -65.74
N ARG A 9 -30.61 3.66 -65.15
CA ARG A 9 -30.20 5.09 -65.25
C ARG A 9 -31.19 6.25 -64.95
N ILE A 10 -30.75 7.08 -64.00
CA ILE A 10 -30.54 8.55 -64.03
C ILE A 10 -31.71 9.42 -64.51
N THR A 11 -32.28 10.25 -63.61
CA THR A 11 -32.56 11.71 -63.73
C THR A 11 -33.43 12.14 -62.54
N SER A 12 -32.92 12.97 -61.62
CA SER A 12 -33.23 14.40 -61.47
C SER A 12 -34.71 14.77 -61.21
N LEU A 13 -34.90 15.39 -60.03
CA LEU A 13 -35.71 16.60 -59.78
C LEU A 13 -37.24 16.52 -59.53
N LEU A 14 -37.65 17.36 -58.57
CA LEU A 14 -38.98 17.75 -58.06
C LEU A 14 -39.72 16.74 -57.17
N MET A 15 -39.80 16.86 -55.84
CA MET A 15 -40.03 18.02 -54.95
C MET A 15 -41.41 18.67 -55.09
N SER A 16 -42.26 18.46 -54.07
CA SER A 16 -42.91 19.52 -53.27
C SER A 16 -44.42 19.33 -53.04
N PHE A 17 -44.79 19.17 -51.78
CA PHE A 17 -45.82 19.98 -51.13
C PHE A 17 -45.22 20.43 -49.77
N ILE A 18 -44.62 21.63 -49.71
CA ILE A 18 -45.18 22.92 -49.18
C ILE A 18 -45.17 22.91 -47.63
N PHE A 19 -44.65 23.86 -46.83
CA PHE A 19 -44.01 25.21 -46.90
C PHE A 19 -43.42 25.41 -45.46
N ALA A 20 -42.37 26.17 -45.10
CA ALA A 20 -41.98 27.56 -45.41
C ALA A 20 -40.49 27.76 -44.96
N PHE A 21 -39.56 28.24 -45.81
CA PHE A 21 -39.03 29.62 -45.95
C PHE A 21 -38.26 30.14 -44.69
N THR A 22 -36.97 30.60 -44.69
CA THR A 22 -36.09 31.32 -45.66
C THR A 22 -34.63 31.33 -45.09
N LEU A 23 -33.53 30.88 -45.75
CA LEU A 23 -32.50 31.59 -46.58
C LEU A 23 -32.12 33.03 -46.08
N VAL A 24 -30.87 33.50 -45.91
CA VAL A 24 -29.65 33.50 -46.76
C VAL A 24 -28.37 33.85 -45.95
N PHE A 25 -27.23 33.30 -46.41
CA PHE A 25 -25.81 33.70 -46.26
C PHE A 25 -25.42 35.13 -45.79
N SER A 26 -24.38 35.19 -44.96
CA SER A 26 -23.20 36.05 -45.20
C SER A 26 -22.00 35.58 -44.36
N MET A 27 -20.88 35.28 -45.02
CA MET A 27 -19.56 35.26 -44.38
C MET A 27 -19.28 36.64 -43.78
N ASN A 28 -18.84 36.67 -42.52
CA ASN A 28 -17.84 37.63 -42.06
C ASN A 28 -17.15 37.06 -40.82
N VAL A 29 -15.83 36.97 -40.94
CA VAL A 29 -14.84 36.94 -39.86
C VAL A 29 -15.18 38.05 -38.86
N ILE A 30 -15.14 37.75 -37.56
CA ILE A 30 -14.60 38.59 -36.45
C ILE A 30 -15.06 38.00 -35.10
N THR A 31 -14.06 37.63 -34.30
CA THR A 31 -14.05 37.35 -32.85
C THR A 31 -14.79 36.12 -32.32
N ALA A 32 -14.01 35.04 -32.11
CA ALA A 32 -14.16 34.26 -30.89
C ALA A 32 -13.99 35.21 -29.70
N LYS A 33 -15.10 35.64 -29.13
CA LYS A 33 -15.13 36.28 -27.83
C LYS A 33 -15.48 35.18 -26.85
N ALA A 34 -14.56 34.96 -25.91
CA ALA A 34 -14.67 33.99 -24.84
C ALA A 34 -16.09 33.97 -24.26
N ALA A 35 -16.74 32.82 -24.33
CA ALA A 35 -17.73 32.46 -23.33
C ALA A 35 -16.93 32.00 -22.10
N GLU A 36 -16.39 32.97 -21.35
CA GLU A 36 -16.09 32.74 -19.95
C GLU A 36 -17.42 32.39 -19.29
N THR A 37 -17.62 31.09 -19.03
CA THR A 37 -18.76 30.60 -18.26
C THR A 37 -18.64 31.13 -16.84
N ASN A 38 -19.27 32.27 -16.56
CA ASN A 38 -19.47 32.86 -15.22
C ASN A 38 -20.35 32.01 -14.28
N VAL A 39 -20.42 30.70 -14.50
CA VAL A 39 -21.27 29.78 -13.73
C VAL A 39 -20.53 29.26 -12.47
N ALA A 40 -19.21 29.44 -12.38
CA ALA A 40 -18.38 28.84 -11.32
C ALA A 40 -18.27 29.67 -10.01
N GLU A 41 -18.51 30.98 -10.03
CA GLU A 41 -18.46 31.80 -8.80
C GLU A 41 -19.79 31.80 -8.04
N GLU A 42 -20.93 31.77 -8.74
CA GLU A 42 -22.26 31.84 -8.12
C GLU A 42 -22.63 30.59 -7.30
N THR A 43 -21.96 29.46 -7.54
CA THR A 43 -22.15 28.21 -6.78
C THR A 43 -21.20 28.10 -5.57
N ARG A 44 -20.23 29.00 -5.40
CA ARG A 44 -19.25 28.94 -4.30
C ARG A 44 -19.64 29.83 -3.13
N THR A 45 -19.35 29.39 -1.91
CA THR A 45 -19.46 30.18 -0.68
C THR A 45 -18.15 30.08 0.08
N LYS A 46 -17.58 31.22 0.45
CA LYS A 46 -16.40 31.28 1.32
C LYS A 46 -16.86 31.49 2.75
N LEU A 47 -16.65 30.49 3.59
CA LEU A 47 -17.04 30.51 4.99
C LEU A 47 -15.85 30.91 5.85
N PHE A 48 -15.99 31.99 6.60
CA PHE A 48 -15.08 32.40 7.65
C PHE A 48 -15.63 31.99 9.01
N ILE A 49 -14.79 31.55 9.93
CA ILE A 49 -15.22 31.14 11.28
C ILE A 49 -14.42 31.92 12.32
N LYS A 50 -15.13 32.71 13.14
CA LYS A 50 -14.57 33.43 14.29
C LYS A 50 -14.77 32.61 15.56
N THR A 51 -13.73 32.49 16.40
CA THR A 51 -13.82 31.79 17.70
C THR A 51 -13.44 32.71 18.88
N SER A 52 -13.76 32.31 20.11
CA SER A 52 -13.56 33.09 21.36
C SER A 52 -12.17 32.96 22.01
N ASP A 53 -11.12 32.84 21.20
CA ASP A 53 -9.71 32.75 21.61
C ASP A 53 -9.36 31.59 22.57
N THR A 54 -9.02 30.43 21.99
CA THR A 54 -8.08 29.38 22.46
C THR A 54 -8.15 28.15 21.52
N VAL A 55 -8.21 28.38 20.21
CA VAL A 55 -8.29 27.32 19.20
C VAL A 55 -7.11 27.45 18.26
N LYS A 56 -6.19 26.47 18.28
CA LYS A 56 -5.01 26.48 17.41
C LYS A 56 -5.31 26.02 15.99
N GLU A 57 -6.27 25.12 15.85
CA GLU A 57 -6.65 24.50 14.59
C GLU A 57 -8.15 24.27 14.58
N LEU A 58 -8.76 24.42 13.40
CA LEU A 58 -10.15 24.07 13.18
C LEU A 58 -10.26 23.08 12.03
N TYR A 59 -11.30 22.27 12.12
CA TYR A 59 -11.66 21.29 11.11
C TYR A 59 -13.16 21.36 10.80
N PHE A 60 -13.51 21.22 9.51
CA PHE A 60 -14.87 21.22 8.99
C PHE A 60 -15.20 19.83 8.44
N ALA A 61 -16.36 19.29 8.81
CA ALA A 61 -16.86 18.03 8.27
C ALA A 61 -18.26 18.24 7.69
N ILE A 62 -18.50 17.71 6.48
CA ILE A 62 -19.82 17.69 5.85
C ILE A 62 -20.41 16.29 5.98
N TRP A 63 -21.67 16.24 6.40
CA TRP A 63 -22.46 15.03 6.54
C TRP A 63 -23.57 15.02 5.49
N ASN A 64 -23.52 14.06 4.58
CA ASN A 64 -24.45 13.97 3.46
C ASN A 64 -25.43 12.80 3.66
N GLY A 65 -26.73 13.01 3.38
CA GLY A 65 -27.61 11.91 2.96
C GLY A 65 -27.32 11.51 1.51
N ASP A 66 -28.15 10.69 0.86
CA ASP A 66 -27.96 10.19 -0.52
C ASP A 66 -27.82 11.28 -1.63
N LYS A 67 -27.81 12.59 -1.29
CA LYS A 67 -27.59 13.72 -2.19
C LYS A 67 -26.92 14.91 -1.45
N THR A 68 -25.99 15.62 -2.09
CA THR A 68 -25.11 16.63 -1.46
C THR A 68 -25.61 18.06 -1.64
N ALA A 69 -25.72 18.84 -0.55
CA ALA A 69 -25.98 20.29 -0.60
C ALA A 69 -24.69 21.13 -0.58
N LEU A 70 -23.61 20.60 -0.01
CA LEU A 70 -22.29 21.22 0.05
C LEU A 70 -21.21 20.24 -0.41
N SER A 71 -20.18 20.75 -1.07
CA SER A 71 -18.93 20.09 -1.41
C SER A 71 -17.75 20.98 -1.02
N PHE A 72 -16.59 20.40 -0.75
CA PHE A 72 -15.38 21.19 -0.49
C PHE A 72 -14.76 21.64 -1.81
N VAL A 73 -14.34 22.90 -1.89
CA VAL A 73 -13.51 23.42 -2.98
C VAL A 73 -12.06 23.36 -2.53
N LYS A 74 -11.22 22.57 -3.21
CA LYS A 74 -9.77 22.59 -2.96
C LYS A 74 -9.13 23.85 -3.57
N SER A 75 -7.91 24.16 -3.14
CA SER A 75 -7.08 25.23 -3.72
C SER A 75 -6.88 25.06 -5.23
N ASP A 76 -7.02 23.84 -5.74
CA ASP A 76 -7.00 23.50 -7.16
C ASP A 76 -8.30 23.86 -7.93
N GLY A 77 -9.35 24.32 -7.24
CA GLY A 77 -10.64 24.68 -7.82
C GLY A 77 -11.57 23.51 -8.16
N ASN A 78 -11.22 22.27 -7.82
CA ASN A 78 -12.10 21.11 -7.92
C ASN A 78 -13.02 20.97 -6.70
N GLU A 79 -14.18 20.36 -6.94
CA GLU A 79 -15.23 20.14 -5.95
C GLU A 79 -15.28 18.66 -5.55
N TYR A 80 -15.26 18.34 -4.25
CA TYR A 80 -15.46 16.97 -3.76
C TYR A 80 -16.82 16.79 -3.10
N SER A 81 -17.56 15.77 -3.54
CA SER A 81 -18.82 15.31 -2.95
C SER A 81 -18.69 13.89 -2.39
N ASP A 82 -17.70 13.57 -1.56
CA ASP A 82 -17.60 12.24 -0.96
C ASP A 82 -17.92 12.22 0.54
N TYR A 83 -18.53 11.11 0.94
CA TYR A 83 -19.15 10.86 2.24
C TYR A 83 -18.08 10.71 3.34
N PHE A 84 -17.94 11.72 4.19
CA PHE A 84 -17.06 11.70 5.37
C PHE A 84 -17.87 11.31 6.63
N GLY A 85 -17.84 10.02 6.99
CA GLY A 85 -18.51 9.47 8.17
C GLY A 85 -17.66 9.49 9.45
N TRP A 86 -18.18 8.92 10.54
CA TRP A 86 -17.45 8.82 11.81
C TRP A 86 -16.05 8.21 11.65
N GLY A 87 -15.02 8.95 12.08
CA GLY A 87 -13.61 8.52 12.00
C GLY A 87 -12.90 8.80 10.67
N SER A 88 -13.49 9.58 9.76
CA SER A 88 -12.81 10.04 8.54
C SER A 88 -12.09 11.38 8.71
N THR A 89 -11.02 11.60 7.96
CA THR A 89 -10.20 12.83 7.95
C THR A 89 -11.06 14.06 7.65
N GLN A 90 -10.99 15.07 8.51
CA GLN A 90 -11.75 16.32 8.40
C GLN A 90 -11.00 17.37 7.58
N ALA A 91 -11.70 18.33 6.95
CA ALA A 91 -11.03 19.40 6.23
C ALA A 91 -10.46 20.43 7.22
N LYS A 92 -9.13 20.54 7.30
CA LYS A 92 -8.46 21.56 8.13
C LYS A 92 -8.72 22.95 7.54
N LEU A 93 -9.18 23.91 8.36
CA LEU A 93 -9.40 25.28 7.90
C LEU A 93 -8.11 26.10 7.90
N LYS A 94 -8.05 27.09 7.01
CA LYS A 94 -6.93 28.05 6.91
C LYS A 94 -7.08 29.15 7.95
N SER A 95 -6.11 29.31 8.85
CA SER A 95 -6.04 30.46 9.76
C SER A 95 -5.68 31.74 9.00
N LEU A 96 -6.39 32.84 9.26
CA LEU A 96 -6.17 34.15 8.62
C LEU A 96 -5.49 35.16 9.54
N SER A 97 -5.39 34.85 10.83
CA SER A 97 -4.83 35.76 11.82
C SER A 97 -3.71 35.07 12.60
N THR A 98 -2.69 35.83 12.97
CA THR A 98 -1.54 35.32 13.72
C THR A 98 -1.91 34.80 15.10
N ASP A 99 -3.06 35.23 15.64
CA ASP A 99 -3.65 34.76 16.88
C ASP A 99 -4.61 33.55 16.69
N SER A 100 -4.80 33.06 15.46
CA SER A 100 -5.73 31.96 15.12
C SER A 100 -7.16 32.20 15.56
N SER A 101 -7.60 33.45 15.52
CA SER A 101 -8.93 33.85 15.95
C SER A 101 -9.96 33.80 14.82
N ILE A 102 -9.52 33.78 13.55
CA ILE A 102 -10.35 33.65 12.34
C ILE A 102 -9.79 32.58 11.41
N PHE A 103 -10.67 31.71 10.93
CA PHE A 103 -10.37 30.64 9.99
C PHE A 103 -11.22 30.76 8.73
N SER A 104 -10.83 30.11 7.62
CA SER A 104 -11.59 30.12 6.37
C SER A 104 -11.58 28.78 5.64
N ILE A 105 -12.64 28.54 4.86
CA ILE A 105 -12.81 27.43 3.93
C ILE A 105 -13.69 27.84 2.74
N GLU A 106 -13.43 27.29 1.56
CA GLU A 106 -14.28 27.47 0.37
C GLU A 106 -15.14 26.22 0.14
N LEU A 107 -16.43 26.45 -0.07
CA LEU A 107 -17.45 25.44 -0.25
C LEU A 107 -18.12 25.66 -1.60
N SER A 108 -18.49 24.58 -2.29
CA SER A 108 -19.42 24.63 -3.40
C SER A 108 -20.80 24.20 -2.90
N VAL A 109 -21.83 24.83 -3.47
CA VAL A 109 -23.22 24.74 -3.07
C VAL A 109 -24.02 24.22 -4.26
N ASP A 110 -24.70 23.09 -4.09
CA ASP A 110 -25.56 22.52 -5.14
C ASP A 110 -26.75 23.46 -5.42
N ASN A 111 -27.07 23.64 -6.70
CA ASN A 111 -28.12 24.55 -7.18
C ASN A 111 -29.53 24.14 -6.75
N ASP A 112 -29.72 22.87 -6.40
CA ASP A 112 -31.04 22.30 -6.07
C ASP A 112 -31.51 22.52 -4.63
N GLY A 113 -30.66 23.05 -3.73
CA GLY A 113 -31.05 23.54 -2.39
C GLY A 113 -31.79 22.56 -1.47
N ASP A 114 -31.14 22.15 -0.38
CA ASP A 114 -31.73 21.41 0.77
C ASP A 114 -32.09 19.94 0.48
N LYS A 115 -31.06 19.09 0.32
CA LYS A 115 -31.20 17.63 0.15
C LYS A 115 -30.82 16.82 1.39
N GLY A 116 -31.03 17.35 2.60
CA GLY A 116 -30.77 16.63 3.86
C GLY A 116 -29.28 16.41 4.16
N GLY A 117 -28.87 16.69 5.40
CA GLY A 117 -27.48 16.61 5.82
C GLY A 117 -27.16 17.59 6.95
N GLY A 118 -25.88 17.81 7.19
CA GLY A 118 -25.36 18.75 8.17
C GLY A 118 -23.88 19.00 7.98
N PHE A 119 -23.31 19.83 8.81
CA PHE A 119 -21.87 20.04 8.96
C PHE A 119 -21.50 20.18 10.44
N GLY A 120 -20.26 19.82 10.77
CA GLY A 120 -19.68 19.95 12.09
C GLY A 120 -18.36 20.73 12.07
N ILE A 121 -18.08 21.43 13.16
CA ILE A 121 -16.82 22.17 13.37
C ILE A 121 -16.12 21.62 14.60
N TYR A 122 -14.84 21.29 14.47
CA TYR A 122 -14.07 20.58 15.49
C TYR A 122 -12.73 21.28 15.73
N PRO A 123 -12.21 21.23 16.97
CA PRO A 123 -10.90 21.79 17.32
C PRO A 123 -9.75 20.78 17.12
N ASP A 124 -10.03 19.59 16.59
CA ASP A 124 -9.07 18.51 16.39
C ASP A 124 -9.44 17.63 15.20
N ALA A 125 -8.44 17.05 14.53
CA ALA A 125 -8.62 16.22 13.35
C ALA A 125 -9.38 14.90 13.61
N LYS A 126 -9.50 14.47 14.87
CA LYS A 126 -10.13 13.19 15.24
C LYS A 126 -11.66 13.30 15.22
N GLY A 127 -12.19 14.52 15.33
CA GLY A 127 -13.62 14.75 15.25
C GLY A 127 -14.39 14.25 16.46
N SER A 128 -13.81 14.35 17.66
CA SER A 128 -14.48 13.88 18.87
C SER A 128 -15.78 14.66 19.13
N GLU A 129 -16.88 13.96 19.41
CA GLU A 129 -18.15 14.59 19.81
C GLU A 129 -18.00 15.41 21.10
N ASP A 130 -17.09 14.99 21.99
CA ASP A 130 -16.89 15.64 23.29
C ASP A 130 -16.23 17.02 23.17
N THR A 131 -15.56 17.30 22.04
CA THR A 131 -14.84 18.55 21.77
C THR A 131 -15.47 19.38 20.65
N ARG A 132 -16.53 18.88 20.00
CA ARG A 132 -17.19 19.53 18.87
C ARG A 132 -17.71 20.93 19.22
N LEU A 133 -17.36 21.91 18.40
CA LEU A 133 -17.74 23.31 18.58
C LEU A 133 -19.12 23.64 18.00
N LEU A 134 -19.50 23.00 16.89
CA LEU A 134 -20.81 23.17 16.27
C LEU A 134 -21.29 21.86 15.61
N ASN A 135 -22.61 21.62 15.66
CA ASN A 135 -23.31 20.60 14.89
C ASN A 135 -24.55 21.22 14.24
N SER A 136 -24.75 21.02 12.94
CA SER A 136 -25.92 21.53 12.22
C SER A 136 -26.90 20.47 11.72
N TRP A 137 -26.82 19.23 12.21
CA TRP A 137 -27.68 18.12 11.75
C TRP A 137 -29.17 18.30 12.11
N GLU A 138 -29.50 19.06 13.16
CA GLU A 138 -30.89 19.23 13.62
C GLU A 138 -31.31 20.72 13.70
N ASP A 139 -30.61 21.60 12.98
CA ASP A 139 -30.89 23.04 13.00
C ASP A 139 -30.89 23.67 11.60
N ASP A 140 -31.18 24.97 11.54
CA ASP A 140 -31.24 25.74 10.30
C ASP A 140 -29.86 26.30 9.87
N ASN A 141 -28.75 25.93 10.52
CA ASN A 141 -27.43 26.51 10.21
C ASN A 141 -26.93 26.09 8.82
N LEU A 142 -27.18 24.84 8.39
CA LEU A 142 -26.85 24.41 7.03
C LEU A 142 -27.64 25.20 5.99
N LYS A 143 -28.95 25.38 6.22
CA LYS A 143 -29.82 26.17 5.33
C LYS A 143 -29.39 27.63 5.27
N THR A 144 -29.03 28.18 6.41
CA THR A 144 -28.52 29.55 6.53
C THR A 144 -27.23 29.71 5.75
N LEU A 145 -26.25 28.81 5.93
CA LEU A 145 -24.99 28.82 5.17
C LEU A 145 -25.22 28.73 3.65
N VAL A 146 -26.06 27.79 3.21
CA VAL A 146 -26.43 27.61 1.80
C VAL A 146 -27.10 28.86 1.19
N SER A 147 -27.80 29.65 2.00
CA SER A 147 -28.41 30.91 1.53
C SER A 147 -27.39 31.99 1.14
N TYR A 148 -26.14 31.88 1.62
CA TYR A 148 -25.01 32.74 1.24
C TYR A 148 -24.28 32.24 -0.02
N LYS A 149 -24.88 31.36 -0.83
CA LYS A 149 -24.31 30.96 -2.13
C LYS A 149 -23.85 32.16 -2.96
N GLY A 150 -22.66 32.06 -3.53
CA GLY A 150 -22.01 33.12 -4.30
C GLY A 150 -21.44 34.26 -3.45
N LYS A 151 -21.51 34.20 -2.11
CA LYS A 151 -21.07 35.28 -1.21
C LYS A 151 -20.21 34.74 -0.07
N PRO A 152 -19.16 35.47 0.32
CA PRO A 152 -18.45 35.15 1.55
C PRO A 152 -19.31 35.47 2.78
N VAL A 153 -19.18 34.67 3.84
CA VAL A 153 -19.96 34.80 5.08
C VAL A 153 -19.11 34.46 6.30
N VAL A 154 -19.32 35.16 7.40
CA VAL A 154 -18.74 34.85 8.71
C VAL A 154 -19.74 34.05 9.54
N LEU A 155 -19.28 32.95 10.11
CA LEU A 155 -19.90 32.21 11.20
C LEU A 155 -19.17 32.56 12.50
N ASP A 156 -19.82 33.37 13.32
CA ASP A 156 -19.33 33.78 14.64
C ASP A 156 -19.69 32.74 15.69
N LEU A 157 -18.68 32.01 16.15
CA LEU A 157 -18.75 30.97 17.19
C LEU A 157 -18.19 31.45 18.52
N THR A 158 -18.12 32.76 18.77
CA THR A 158 -17.72 33.27 20.09
C THR A 158 -18.69 32.85 21.20
N ASP A 159 -19.96 32.63 20.87
CA ASP A 159 -20.94 31.90 21.68
C ASP A 159 -21.39 30.64 20.93
N THR A 160 -20.76 29.50 21.23
CA THR A 160 -21.05 28.21 20.55
C THR A 160 -22.49 27.72 20.73
N LYS A 161 -23.23 28.26 21.69
CA LYS A 161 -24.67 27.95 21.87
C LYS A 161 -25.58 28.82 21.01
N LYS A 162 -25.04 29.90 20.44
CA LYS A 162 -25.77 30.89 19.63
C LYS A 162 -24.90 31.32 18.44
N PRO A 163 -24.58 30.39 17.51
CA PRO A 163 -23.85 30.72 16.29
C PRO A 163 -24.57 31.82 15.52
N LYS A 164 -23.81 32.76 14.96
CA LYS A 164 -24.38 33.85 14.12
C LYS A 164 -23.70 33.89 12.77
N PHE A 165 -24.50 33.99 11.72
CA PHE A 165 -24.01 34.28 10.38
C PHE A 165 -24.05 35.78 10.10
N SER A 166 -23.01 36.32 9.46
CA SER A 166 -22.90 37.74 9.07
C SER A 166 -22.22 37.86 7.72
N ASP A 167 -22.76 38.69 6.82
CA ASP A 167 -22.09 39.13 5.59
C ASP A 167 -21.28 40.42 5.78
N ASP A 168 -21.28 41.02 6.98
CA ASP A 168 -20.40 42.13 7.33
C ASP A 168 -18.98 41.64 7.62
N LEU A 169 -18.22 41.29 6.57
CA LEU A 169 -16.85 40.79 6.70
C LEU A 169 -15.93 41.82 7.39
N LYS A 170 -16.15 43.11 7.14
CA LYS A 170 -15.29 44.21 7.59
C LYS A 170 -15.34 44.39 9.10
N SER A 171 -16.48 44.18 9.74
CA SER A 171 -16.58 44.22 11.21
C SER A 171 -15.73 43.14 11.90
N TYR A 172 -15.36 42.08 11.17
CA TYR A 172 -14.49 41.00 11.64
C TYR A 172 -13.04 41.15 11.18
N GLY A 173 -12.68 42.25 10.51
CA GLY A 173 -11.30 42.48 10.04
C GLY A 173 -10.90 41.68 8.80
N ILE A 174 -11.85 41.07 8.09
CA ILE A 174 -11.61 40.32 6.85
C ILE A 174 -11.54 41.32 5.69
N THR A 175 -10.47 41.25 4.90
CA THR A 175 -10.25 42.18 3.78
C THR A 175 -10.87 41.67 2.48
N ASP A 176 -11.03 42.55 1.49
CA ASP A 176 -11.51 42.16 0.16
C ASP A 176 -10.58 41.12 -0.52
N LYS A 177 -9.29 41.10 -0.16
CA LYS A 177 -8.33 40.08 -0.62
C LYS A 177 -8.61 38.72 0.03
N ASP A 178 -8.93 38.69 1.32
CA ASP A 178 -9.27 37.45 2.04
C ASP A 178 -10.60 36.88 1.54
N ALA A 179 -11.54 37.76 1.18
CA ALA A 179 -12.86 37.46 0.63
C ALA A 179 -12.84 36.93 -0.82
N ALA A 180 -11.75 37.14 -1.56
CA ALA A 180 -11.64 36.68 -2.95
C ALA A 180 -11.62 35.14 -3.02
N PHE A 181 -12.35 34.56 -3.99
CA PHE A 181 -12.34 33.11 -4.24
C PHE A 181 -11.02 32.66 -4.87
N SER A 182 -10.60 31.43 -4.55
CA SER A 182 -9.46 30.78 -5.18
C SER A 182 -9.69 30.67 -6.69
N LYS A 183 -8.71 31.13 -7.49
CA LYS A 183 -8.74 30.94 -8.94
C LYS A 183 -8.77 29.44 -9.24
N LYS A 184 -9.63 29.03 -10.17
CA LYS A 184 -9.64 27.66 -10.68
C LYS A 184 -8.24 27.35 -11.25
N VAL A 185 -7.63 26.24 -10.83
CA VAL A 185 -6.38 25.80 -11.46
C VAL A 185 -6.69 25.47 -12.90
N ASP A 186 -5.84 25.99 -13.79
CA ASP A 186 -5.94 25.72 -15.21
C ASP A 186 -5.54 24.26 -15.48
N THR A 187 -6.54 23.39 -15.53
CA THR A 187 -6.35 21.96 -15.82
C THR A 187 -5.94 21.70 -17.28
N THR A 188 -5.84 22.73 -18.13
CA THR A 188 -5.34 22.56 -19.52
C THR A 188 -3.84 22.27 -19.58
N ALA A 189 -3.09 22.52 -18.50
CA ALA A 189 -1.69 22.11 -18.39
C ALA A 189 -1.48 20.58 -18.36
N LEU A 190 -2.56 19.78 -18.25
CA LEU A 190 -2.51 18.32 -18.23
C LEU A 190 -2.38 17.69 -19.63
N ASP A 191 -2.28 18.47 -20.72
CA ASP A 191 -2.17 17.98 -22.09
C ASP A 191 -0.86 17.21 -22.40
N LYS A 192 0.13 17.21 -21.48
CA LYS A 192 1.34 16.37 -21.58
C LYS A 192 1.06 14.96 -21.03
N GLU A 193 0.20 14.19 -21.70
CA GLU A 193 -0.22 12.88 -21.23
C GLU A 193 0.71 11.73 -21.67
N VAL A 194 1.01 10.80 -20.76
CA VAL A 194 1.44 9.46 -21.14
C VAL A 194 0.27 8.76 -21.83
N THR A 195 0.17 8.87 -23.15
CA THR A 195 -1.04 8.44 -23.87
C THR A 195 -1.25 6.90 -23.92
N ASP A 196 -0.23 6.11 -23.59
CA ASP A 196 -0.26 4.65 -23.63
C ASP A 196 0.09 4.01 -22.28
N GLU A 197 -0.51 2.87 -22.01
CA GLU A 197 -0.18 2.07 -20.83
C GLU A 197 1.28 1.59 -20.89
N ILE A 198 2.04 1.91 -19.84
CA ILE A 198 3.41 1.50 -19.58
C ILE A 198 3.43 0.01 -19.19
N ARG A 199 4.09 -0.79 -20.01
CA ARG A 199 4.48 -2.18 -19.74
C ARG A 199 5.99 -2.24 -19.97
N GLY A 200 6.71 -1.67 -19.01
CA GLY A 200 8.14 -1.40 -19.12
C GLY A 200 9.00 -2.34 -18.30
N MET A 201 10.30 -2.34 -18.58
CA MET A 201 11.31 -3.05 -17.80
C MET A 201 12.53 -2.17 -17.61
N ASP A 202 13.12 -2.17 -16.43
CA ASP A 202 14.50 -1.73 -16.22
C ASP A 202 15.45 -2.82 -16.73
N ILE A 203 16.34 -2.44 -17.64
CA ILE A 203 17.22 -3.35 -18.40
C ILE A 203 18.69 -2.95 -18.28
N SER A 204 19.05 -2.26 -17.20
CA SER A 204 20.34 -1.57 -17.18
C SER A 204 21.51 -2.55 -17.03
N SER A 205 21.31 -3.67 -16.32
CA SER A 205 22.34 -4.70 -16.17
C SER A 205 22.70 -5.43 -17.49
N TYR A 206 21.83 -5.40 -18.50
CA TYR A 206 21.91 -6.16 -19.74
C TYR A 206 23.32 -6.24 -20.35
N ILE A 207 23.98 -5.09 -20.58
CA ILE A 207 25.29 -5.03 -21.24
C ILE A 207 26.34 -5.79 -20.44
N SER A 208 26.38 -5.59 -19.11
CA SER A 208 27.37 -6.24 -18.26
C SER A 208 27.21 -7.76 -18.24
N ILE A 209 25.97 -8.24 -18.26
CA ILE A 209 25.65 -9.67 -18.30
C ILE A 209 26.00 -10.26 -19.67
N GLN A 210 25.67 -9.55 -20.74
CA GLN A 210 26.04 -9.97 -22.10
C GLN A 210 27.57 -10.03 -22.27
N ASP A 211 28.32 -9.07 -21.73
CA ASP A 211 29.80 -9.08 -21.74
C ASP A 211 30.36 -10.29 -20.98
N ALA A 212 29.73 -10.67 -19.86
CA ALA A 212 30.08 -11.87 -19.12
C ALA A 212 29.79 -13.14 -19.94
N TYR A 213 28.61 -13.27 -20.54
CA TYR A 213 28.29 -14.40 -21.42
C TYR A 213 29.24 -14.51 -22.61
N ASP A 214 29.59 -13.39 -23.25
CA ASP A 214 30.56 -13.35 -24.35
C ASP A 214 31.95 -13.83 -23.90
N GLN A 215 32.38 -13.48 -22.67
CA GLN A 215 33.61 -13.99 -22.08
C GLN A 215 33.54 -15.50 -21.79
N MET A 216 32.42 -15.99 -21.25
CA MET A 216 32.23 -17.43 -20.99
C MET A 216 32.29 -18.25 -22.28
N ASN A 217 31.68 -17.75 -23.35
CA ASN A 217 31.73 -18.35 -24.67
C ASN A 217 33.15 -18.36 -25.25
N LYS A 218 33.90 -17.27 -25.05
CA LYS A 218 35.30 -17.17 -25.46
C LYS A 218 36.20 -18.15 -24.70
N ASP A 219 35.95 -18.33 -23.40
CA ASP A 219 36.67 -19.27 -22.55
C ASP A 219 36.29 -20.73 -22.82
N ALA A 220 35.21 -20.95 -23.58
CA ALA A 220 34.55 -22.25 -23.73
C ALA A 220 34.32 -22.92 -22.37
N TYR A 221 33.83 -22.15 -21.38
CA TYR A 221 33.72 -22.62 -20.00
C TYR A 221 32.89 -23.90 -19.93
N ASN A 222 33.39 -24.90 -19.21
CA ASN A 222 32.83 -26.27 -19.16
C ASN A 222 32.53 -26.90 -20.55
N GLY A 223 33.29 -26.52 -21.58
CA GLY A 223 33.15 -27.02 -22.95
C GLY A 223 31.95 -26.47 -23.72
N LYS A 224 31.30 -25.42 -23.22
CA LYS A 224 30.11 -24.79 -23.84
C LYS A 224 30.46 -23.45 -24.48
N THR A 225 29.72 -23.08 -25.52
CA THR A 225 29.90 -21.82 -26.28
C THR A 225 28.56 -21.16 -26.62
N ASP A 226 27.51 -21.55 -25.90
CA ASP A 226 26.13 -21.13 -26.09
C ASP A 226 25.53 -20.42 -24.86
N TYR A 227 26.39 -19.78 -24.06
CA TYR A 227 25.95 -18.90 -22.97
C TYR A 227 25.32 -17.63 -23.53
N GLY A 228 24.22 -17.17 -22.94
CA GLY A 228 23.48 -16.00 -23.42
C GLY A 228 21.99 -16.09 -23.14
N PHE A 229 21.31 -14.95 -23.25
CA PHE A 229 19.85 -14.90 -23.31
C PHE A 229 19.34 -15.63 -24.56
N LYS A 230 18.27 -16.39 -24.41
CA LYS A 230 17.69 -17.23 -25.45
C LYS A 230 16.19 -17.04 -25.56
N ASP A 231 15.68 -17.10 -26.78
CA ASP A 231 14.24 -17.12 -27.04
C ASP A 231 13.59 -18.45 -26.61
N PHE A 232 12.27 -18.58 -26.82
CA PHE A 232 11.52 -19.81 -26.49
C PHE A 232 11.97 -21.06 -27.27
N ASP A 233 12.66 -20.90 -28.40
CA ASP A 233 13.19 -22.00 -29.22
C ASP A 233 14.63 -22.36 -28.81
N GLY A 234 15.25 -21.56 -27.95
CA GLY A 234 16.62 -21.75 -27.47
C GLY A 234 17.68 -21.03 -28.30
N ASN A 235 17.29 -20.15 -29.23
CA ASN A 235 18.24 -19.37 -30.03
C ASN A 235 18.78 -18.20 -29.21
N ILE A 236 20.10 -17.98 -29.26
CA ILE A 236 20.73 -16.83 -28.59
C ILE A 236 20.23 -15.52 -29.21
N ILE A 237 19.75 -14.64 -28.35
CA ILE A 237 19.31 -13.28 -28.67
C ILE A 237 20.24 -12.30 -27.95
N LYS A 238 20.78 -11.32 -28.69
CA LYS A 238 21.73 -10.35 -28.13
C LYS A 238 21.69 -9.02 -28.87
N ASP A 239 22.18 -7.98 -28.20
CA ASP A 239 22.15 -6.60 -28.66
C ASP A 239 20.73 -6.26 -29.16
N GLN A 240 20.60 -5.79 -30.40
CA GLN A 240 19.30 -5.46 -30.98
C GLN A 240 18.28 -6.61 -30.94
N THR A 241 18.67 -7.87 -31.16
CA THR A 241 17.69 -8.97 -31.25
C THR A 241 17.08 -9.34 -29.90
N PHE A 242 17.77 -9.02 -28.80
CA PHE A 242 17.21 -9.13 -27.45
C PHE A 242 16.05 -8.14 -27.27
N PHE A 243 16.25 -6.88 -27.64
CA PHE A 243 15.22 -5.84 -27.54
C PHE A 243 14.06 -6.08 -28.50
N ASP A 244 14.34 -6.54 -29.72
CA ASP A 244 13.30 -6.93 -30.68
C ASP A 244 12.43 -8.08 -30.13
N PHE A 245 13.06 -9.04 -29.42
CA PHE A 245 12.35 -10.13 -28.76
C PHE A 245 11.45 -9.62 -27.63
N LEU A 246 11.95 -8.74 -26.75
CA LEU A 246 11.17 -8.13 -25.68
C LEU A 246 9.97 -7.32 -26.22
N ALA A 247 10.19 -6.50 -27.25
CA ALA A 247 9.13 -5.74 -27.91
C ALA A 247 8.05 -6.66 -28.50
N LYS A 248 8.47 -7.79 -29.10
CA LYS A 248 7.54 -8.82 -29.61
C LYS A 248 6.69 -9.46 -28.51
N GLN A 249 7.15 -9.48 -27.26
CA GLN A 249 6.35 -9.96 -26.12
C GLN A 249 5.41 -8.89 -25.54
N GLY A 250 5.46 -7.66 -26.04
CA GLY A 250 4.55 -6.57 -25.68
C GLY A 250 5.19 -5.43 -24.86
N MET A 251 6.49 -5.54 -24.54
CA MET A 251 7.22 -4.50 -23.81
C MET A 251 7.31 -3.23 -24.68
N ASN A 252 6.93 -2.08 -24.13
CA ASN A 252 6.87 -0.82 -24.87
C ASN A 252 7.71 0.32 -24.26
N TRP A 253 8.33 0.09 -23.11
CA TRP A 253 9.19 1.07 -22.44
C TRP A 253 10.43 0.40 -21.86
N ALA A 254 11.59 1.02 -22.04
CA ALA A 254 12.83 0.67 -21.35
C ALA A 254 13.14 1.74 -20.29
N ARG A 255 13.34 1.32 -19.03
CA ARG A 255 13.94 2.16 -17.99
C ARG A 255 15.43 1.87 -17.93
N ILE A 256 16.23 2.93 -17.80
CA ILE A 256 17.70 2.83 -17.79
C ILE A 256 18.23 3.74 -16.69
N ARG A 257 18.86 3.15 -15.67
CA ARG A 257 19.56 3.91 -14.63
C ARG A 257 20.89 4.44 -15.12
N ILE A 258 21.29 5.61 -14.61
CA ILE A 258 22.56 6.27 -14.90
C ILE A 258 23.20 6.72 -13.60
N TRP A 259 24.44 6.28 -13.41
CA TRP A 259 25.39 6.79 -12.44
C TRP A 259 26.35 7.77 -13.11
N ASN A 260 26.80 8.74 -12.32
CA ASN A 260 27.66 9.82 -12.81
C ASN A 260 29.04 9.28 -13.26
N ASP A 261 29.72 8.56 -12.36
CA ASP A 261 31.02 7.93 -12.62
C ASP A 261 31.18 6.64 -11.80
N PRO A 262 30.63 5.50 -12.27
CA PRO A 262 30.60 4.25 -11.51
C PRO A 262 31.90 3.44 -11.55
N TYR A 263 33.03 4.15 -11.46
CA TYR A 263 34.36 3.59 -11.55
C TYR A 263 35.28 4.19 -10.48
N ASP A 264 36.30 3.41 -10.09
CA ASP A 264 37.42 3.91 -9.31
C ASP A 264 38.39 4.74 -10.16
N SER A 265 39.40 5.32 -9.53
CA SER A 265 40.42 6.12 -10.24
C SER A 265 41.24 5.34 -11.27
N ASN A 266 41.21 4.00 -11.23
CA ASN A 266 41.89 3.11 -12.17
C ASN A 266 40.97 2.65 -13.31
N GLY A 267 39.69 3.06 -13.31
CA GLY A 267 38.68 2.62 -14.26
C GLY A 267 38.06 1.25 -13.95
N ASN A 268 38.21 0.74 -12.74
CA ASN A 268 37.54 -0.48 -12.31
C ASN A 268 36.09 -0.16 -11.92
N GLY A 269 35.13 -0.87 -12.51
CA GLY A 269 33.71 -0.61 -12.28
C GLY A 269 33.22 -1.04 -10.89
N TYR A 270 32.29 -0.29 -10.32
CA TYR A 270 31.71 -0.55 -8.99
C TYR A 270 30.71 -1.72 -8.93
N GLY A 271 30.37 -2.35 -10.06
CA GLY A 271 29.37 -3.40 -10.13
C GLY A 271 28.00 -2.88 -10.55
N GLY A 272 26.96 -3.68 -10.33
CA GLY A 272 25.55 -3.34 -10.56
C GLY A 272 25.20 -2.92 -11.99
N GLY A 273 25.99 -3.31 -12.97
CA GLY A 273 25.88 -2.96 -14.39
C GLY A 273 26.91 -1.93 -14.88
N ASN A 274 27.61 -1.25 -13.96
CA ASN A 274 28.50 -0.11 -14.26
C ASN A 274 27.79 0.94 -15.14
N ASN A 275 26.55 1.30 -14.78
CA ASN A 275 25.63 2.04 -15.65
C ASN A 275 26.02 3.51 -15.80
N ASP A 276 26.81 3.82 -16.82
CA ASP A 276 27.18 5.17 -17.20
C ASP A 276 26.35 5.68 -18.39
N LEU A 277 26.53 6.96 -18.73
CA LEU A 277 25.86 7.58 -19.89
C LEU A 277 26.15 6.85 -21.21
N ALA A 278 27.34 6.27 -21.38
CA ALA A 278 27.70 5.58 -22.61
C ALA A 278 26.93 4.26 -22.78
N LYS A 279 26.74 3.50 -21.69
CA LYS A 279 25.84 2.34 -21.67
C LYS A 279 24.40 2.75 -21.89
N ALA A 280 23.95 3.85 -21.27
CA ALA A 280 22.59 4.34 -21.44
C ALA A 280 22.28 4.73 -22.90
N VAL A 281 23.24 5.34 -23.62
CA VAL A 281 23.11 5.59 -25.06
C VAL A 281 22.91 4.29 -25.84
N LYS A 282 23.73 3.25 -25.59
CA LYS A 282 23.62 1.97 -26.31
C LYS A 282 22.28 1.27 -26.05
N LEU A 283 21.90 1.12 -24.78
CA LEU A 283 20.62 0.54 -24.37
C LEU A 283 19.44 1.33 -24.97
N GLY A 284 19.51 2.66 -24.89
CA GLY A 284 18.49 3.56 -25.42
C GLY A 284 18.34 3.44 -26.94
N GLN A 285 19.44 3.27 -27.69
CA GLN A 285 19.41 3.05 -29.13
C GLN A 285 18.74 1.72 -29.51
N TRP A 286 19.07 0.63 -28.81
CA TRP A 286 18.43 -0.67 -29.06
C TRP A 286 16.94 -0.66 -28.73
N ALA A 287 16.56 -0.06 -27.59
CA ALA A 287 15.16 0.14 -27.20
C ALA A 287 14.40 0.97 -28.24
N THR A 288 14.98 2.10 -28.67
CA THR A 288 14.37 2.99 -29.67
C THR A 288 14.16 2.26 -30.99
N LYS A 289 15.17 1.51 -31.45
CA LYS A 289 15.09 0.75 -32.71
C LYS A 289 14.09 -0.41 -32.65
N ALA A 290 13.86 -0.99 -31.46
CA ALA A 290 12.80 -1.97 -31.22
C ALA A 290 11.40 -1.34 -31.10
N GLY A 291 11.29 0.00 -31.18
CA GLY A 291 10.03 0.73 -31.11
C GLY A 291 9.57 1.09 -29.70
N MET A 292 10.45 0.96 -28.69
CA MET A 292 10.16 1.32 -27.32
C MET A 292 10.41 2.80 -27.05
N LYS A 293 9.74 3.33 -26.02
CA LYS A 293 10.08 4.61 -25.39
C LYS A 293 11.12 4.40 -24.30
N VAL A 294 11.87 5.44 -23.97
CA VAL A 294 12.92 5.37 -22.94
C VAL A 294 12.60 6.28 -21.77
N LEU A 295 12.70 5.71 -20.56
CA LEU A 295 12.79 6.43 -19.30
C LEU A 295 14.24 6.42 -18.85
N ILE A 296 14.81 7.60 -18.63
CA ILE A 296 16.17 7.75 -18.07
C ILE A 296 16.04 8.01 -16.57
N ASP A 297 16.70 7.21 -15.76
CA ASP A 297 16.73 7.35 -14.31
C ASP A 297 18.10 7.84 -13.86
N PHE A 298 18.20 9.13 -13.53
CA PHE A 298 19.42 9.68 -12.98
C PHE A 298 19.43 9.45 -11.47
N HIS A 299 20.36 8.62 -11.00
CA HIS A 299 20.55 8.42 -9.56
C HIS A 299 21.22 9.62 -8.88
N TYR A 300 21.94 10.46 -9.64
CA TYR A 300 22.81 11.51 -9.12
C TYR A 300 23.75 11.02 -8.02
N SER A 301 24.38 9.88 -8.27
CA SER A 301 25.34 9.16 -7.44
C SER A 301 26.27 8.37 -8.36
N ASP A 302 27.43 7.94 -7.85
CA ASP A 302 28.34 7.06 -8.59
C ASP A 302 28.01 5.57 -8.40
N THR A 303 27.08 5.23 -7.51
CA THR A 303 26.55 3.87 -7.34
C THR A 303 25.07 3.93 -6.94
N TRP A 304 24.50 2.81 -6.50
CA TRP A 304 23.14 2.70 -5.98
C TRP A 304 22.71 3.91 -5.15
N ALA A 305 21.49 4.38 -5.43
CA ALA A 305 20.81 5.42 -4.68
C ALA A 305 19.45 4.87 -4.26
N ASP A 306 19.19 4.88 -2.96
CA ASP A 306 18.01 4.27 -2.33
C ASP A 306 17.71 5.03 -1.01
N PRO A 307 16.72 4.61 -0.19
CA PRO A 307 16.40 5.32 1.04
C PRO A 307 17.55 5.41 2.05
N SER A 308 18.45 4.43 2.11
CA SER A 308 19.60 4.47 3.03
C SER A 308 20.81 5.18 2.41
N ARG A 309 20.85 5.37 1.08
CA ARG A 309 22.00 5.89 0.35
C ARG A 309 21.63 6.98 -0.65
N GLN A 310 22.05 8.20 -0.37
CA GLN A 310 21.92 9.35 -1.28
C GLN A 310 23.26 10.11 -1.34
N LEU A 311 24.32 9.40 -1.74
CA LEU A 311 25.68 9.94 -1.78
C LEU A 311 25.88 10.91 -2.95
N ALA A 312 26.65 11.98 -2.75
CA ALA A 312 27.03 12.88 -3.83
C ALA A 312 28.07 12.20 -4.74
N PRO A 313 27.98 12.34 -6.08
CA PRO A 313 29.02 11.88 -7.01
C PRO A 313 30.41 12.36 -6.59
N LYS A 314 31.47 11.60 -6.89
CA LYS A 314 32.86 11.97 -6.55
C LYS A 314 33.22 13.37 -7.03
N ALA A 315 32.79 13.72 -8.25
CA ALA A 315 32.98 15.05 -8.85
C ALA A 315 32.34 16.19 -8.05
N TRP A 316 31.29 15.90 -7.26
CA TRP A 316 30.51 16.87 -6.49
C TRP A 316 30.85 16.85 -5.00
N LYS A 317 31.81 16.04 -4.57
CA LYS A 317 32.22 15.93 -3.16
C LYS A 317 32.61 17.28 -2.54
N SER A 318 33.23 18.16 -3.33
CA SER A 318 33.63 19.52 -2.89
C SER A 318 32.44 20.46 -2.66
N LEU A 319 31.24 20.11 -3.14
CA LEU A 319 30.02 20.86 -2.88
C LEU A 319 29.54 20.69 -1.43
N ASN A 320 29.99 19.65 -0.72
CA ASN A 320 29.71 19.40 0.70
C ASN A 320 28.19 19.39 1.05
N GLY A 321 27.35 18.92 0.13
CA GLY A 321 25.89 18.92 0.31
C GLY A 321 25.24 20.32 0.30
N ASP A 322 25.93 21.33 -0.23
CA ASP A 322 25.40 22.67 -0.45
C ASP A 322 24.27 22.61 -1.50
N PRO A 323 23.02 22.94 -1.13
CA PRO A 323 21.86 22.74 -2.00
C PRO A 323 21.90 23.55 -3.28
N ASP A 324 22.37 24.80 -3.21
CA ASP A 324 22.37 25.71 -4.37
C ASP A 324 23.44 25.30 -5.38
N LYS A 325 24.62 24.91 -4.91
CA LYS A 325 25.67 24.39 -5.80
C LYS A 325 25.31 23.03 -6.37
N THR A 326 24.68 22.17 -5.57
CA THR A 326 24.25 20.84 -6.01
C THR A 326 23.15 20.95 -7.05
N ALA A 327 22.19 21.86 -6.87
CA ALA A 327 21.15 22.16 -7.87
C ALA A 327 21.76 22.62 -9.20
N ALA A 328 22.76 23.51 -9.18
CA ALA A 328 23.46 23.94 -10.38
C ALA A 328 24.18 22.76 -11.09
N ALA A 329 24.88 21.91 -10.33
CA ALA A 329 25.56 20.73 -10.88
C ALA A 329 24.58 19.70 -11.46
N VAL A 330 23.45 19.47 -10.81
CA VAL A 330 22.35 18.62 -11.30
C VAL A 330 21.77 19.15 -12.61
N LYS A 331 21.48 20.45 -12.70
CA LYS A 331 20.98 21.08 -13.93
C LYS A 331 21.95 20.90 -15.10
N GLU A 332 23.23 21.19 -14.88
CA GLU A 332 24.28 21.07 -15.91
C GLU A 332 24.44 19.61 -16.38
N TYR A 333 24.58 18.67 -15.44
CA TYR A 333 24.77 17.26 -15.77
C TYR A 333 23.56 16.66 -16.49
N THR A 334 22.35 16.99 -16.05
CA THR A 334 21.11 16.52 -16.66
C THR A 334 20.98 17.04 -18.09
N ALA A 335 21.18 18.34 -18.31
CA ALA A 335 21.10 18.95 -19.64
C ALA A 335 22.15 18.35 -20.61
N ALA A 336 23.40 18.21 -20.17
CA ALA A 336 24.47 17.63 -20.99
C ALA A 336 24.22 16.15 -21.35
N SER A 337 23.74 15.37 -20.38
CA SER A 337 23.44 13.95 -20.56
C SER A 337 22.26 13.74 -21.49
N LEU A 338 21.16 14.50 -21.31
CA LEU A 338 19.99 14.44 -22.20
C LEU A 338 20.34 14.89 -23.61
N LYS A 339 21.11 15.95 -23.77
CA LYS A 339 21.61 16.36 -25.08
C LYS A 339 22.36 15.22 -25.77
N THR A 340 23.25 14.54 -25.05
CA THR A 340 24.00 13.39 -25.58
C THR A 340 23.08 12.26 -26.02
N LEU A 341 22.07 11.90 -25.21
CA LEU A 341 21.11 10.85 -25.53
C LEU A 341 20.26 11.21 -26.76
N LEU A 342 19.73 12.44 -26.82
CA LEU A 342 18.90 12.92 -27.92
C LEU A 342 19.70 13.05 -29.23
N ASP A 343 20.93 13.57 -29.18
CA ASP A 343 21.82 13.64 -30.36
C ASP A 343 22.17 12.25 -30.91
N ASN A 344 22.17 11.22 -30.06
CA ASN A 344 22.37 9.83 -30.45
C ASN A 344 21.08 9.11 -30.86
N GLY A 345 19.96 9.84 -30.99
CA GLY A 345 18.69 9.33 -31.49
C GLY A 345 17.91 8.48 -30.49
N VAL A 346 18.18 8.59 -29.18
CA VAL A 346 17.41 7.89 -28.15
C VAL A 346 16.04 8.55 -27.97
N ASN A 347 14.98 7.73 -28.02
CA ASN A 347 13.59 8.17 -27.85
C ASN A 347 13.22 8.37 -26.36
N VAL A 348 13.90 9.32 -25.72
CA VAL A 348 13.63 9.70 -24.32
C VAL A 348 12.26 10.37 -24.23
N LYS A 349 11.40 9.86 -23.35
CA LYS A 349 10.05 10.38 -23.09
C LYS A 349 9.77 10.69 -21.62
N MET A 350 10.51 10.07 -20.72
CA MET A 350 10.47 10.38 -19.29
C MET A 350 11.89 10.46 -18.74
N VAL A 351 12.09 11.32 -17.74
CA VAL A 351 13.33 11.43 -16.99
C VAL A 351 13.02 11.48 -15.51
N GLN A 352 13.56 10.54 -14.77
CA GLN A 352 13.49 10.46 -13.33
C GLN A 352 14.67 11.21 -12.71
N VAL A 353 14.33 12.21 -11.89
CA VAL A 353 15.25 13.14 -11.25
C VAL A 353 15.57 12.59 -9.86
N GLY A 354 16.50 11.64 -9.76
CA GLY A 354 16.81 10.93 -8.52
C GLY A 354 16.02 9.63 -8.37
N ASN A 355 16.63 8.65 -7.68
CA ASN A 355 16.02 7.36 -7.40
C ASN A 355 15.73 7.18 -5.90
N GLU A 356 14.49 6.82 -5.57
CA GLU A 356 14.01 6.54 -4.20
C GLU A 356 14.53 7.56 -3.16
N THR A 357 14.37 8.85 -3.45
CA THR A 357 15.02 9.95 -2.72
C THR A 357 14.35 10.28 -1.39
N ASN A 358 13.91 9.25 -0.66
CA ASN A 358 13.10 9.38 0.55
C ASN A 358 13.77 10.27 1.60
N ASN A 359 15.11 10.24 1.66
CA ASN A 359 15.90 10.90 2.70
C ASN A 359 16.89 11.96 2.16
N GLY A 360 16.87 12.26 0.87
CA GLY A 360 17.78 13.22 0.24
C GLY A 360 18.06 12.90 -1.24
N ILE A 361 18.90 13.72 -1.87
CA ILE A 361 19.32 13.57 -3.28
C ILE A 361 20.72 14.15 -3.46
N ALA A 362 21.60 13.45 -4.18
CA ALA A 362 22.95 13.94 -4.54
C ALA A 362 23.79 14.47 -3.36
N GLY A 363 23.69 13.84 -2.18
CA GLY A 363 24.37 14.26 -0.94
C GLY A 363 23.68 15.39 -0.17
N VAL A 364 22.63 16.00 -0.71
CA VAL A 364 21.76 16.94 0.01
C VAL A 364 20.75 16.14 0.82
N LYS A 365 20.88 16.17 2.15
CA LYS A 365 20.01 15.43 3.07
C LYS A 365 18.69 16.17 3.30
N ALA A 366 17.61 15.41 3.46
CA ALA A 366 16.42 15.91 4.14
C ALA A 366 16.72 16.03 5.64
N SER A 367 16.55 17.22 6.24
CA SER A 367 16.74 17.40 7.69
C SER A 367 15.46 17.03 8.45
N GLY A 368 15.25 15.74 8.69
CA GLY A 368 14.02 15.22 9.30
C GLY A 368 12.93 15.03 8.25
N ASN A 369 12.00 15.99 8.14
CA ASN A 369 11.03 16.03 7.04
C ASN A 369 11.71 16.51 5.74
N TRP A 370 11.08 16.23 4.59
CA TRP A 370 11.41 16.81 3.28
C TRP A 370 11.61 18.34 3.38
N THR A 371 12.65 18.86 2.73
CA THR A 371 13.12 20.24 2.93
C THR A 371 13.17 21.01 1.62
N ASP A 372 13.06 22.34 1.71
CA ASP A 372 13.30 23.25 0.58
C ASP A 372 14.66 23.03 -0.11
N ASN A 373 15.65 22.46 0.60
CA ASN A 373 16.95 22.14 0.03
C ASN A 373 16.88 21.01 -1.01
N VAL A 374 16.08 19.98 -0.74
CA VAL A 374 15.86 18.87 -1.68
C VAL A 374 15.03 19.37 -2.86
N ASP A 375 14.04 20.23 -2.60
CA ASP A 375 13.22 20.84 -3.66
C ASP A 375 14.03 21.67 -4.64
N LYS A 376 15.02 22.43 -4.18
CA LYS A 376 15.92 23.18 -5.06
C LYS A 376 16.64 22.28 -6.06
N VAL A 377 17.13 21.13 -5.61
CA VAL A 377 17.84 20.17 -6.47
C VAL A 377 16.87 19.53 -7.45
N TYR A 378 15.70 19.14 -6.98
CA TYR A 378 14.62 18.60 -7.80
C TYR A 378 14.16 19.57 -8.89
N GLN A 379 13.88 20.81 -8.51
CA GLN A 379 13.45 21.87 -9.41
C GLN A 379 14.49 22.07 -10.52
N ALA A 380 15.77 22.14 -10.16
CA ALA A 380 16.85 22.32 -11.13
C ALA A 380 16.97 21.13 -12.11
N GLY A 381 16.76 19.91 -11.64
CA GLY A 381 16.70 18.71 -12.50
C GLY A 381 15.48 18.71 -13.42
N CYS A 382 14.29 19.01 -12.90
CA CYS A 382 13.05 19.08 -13.69
C CYS A 382 13.11 20.17 -14.76
N GLU A 383 13.64 21.36 -14.42
CA GLU A 383 13.90 22.42 -15.39
C GLU A 383 14.81 21.95 -16.53
N ALA A 384 15.90 21.25 -16.21
CA ALA A 384 16.82 20.73 -17.23
C ALA A 384 16.14 19.73 -18.16
N VAL A 385 15.24 18.89 -17.63
CA VAL A 385 14.45 17.93 -18.40
C VAL A 385 13.52 18.66 -19.37
N HIS A 386 12.76 19.63 -18.86
CA HIS A 386 11.82 20.40 -19.68
C HIS A 386 12.55 21.23 -20.75
N GLU A 387 13.66 21.87 -20.40
CA GLU A 387 14.49 22.62 -21.36
C GLU A 387 15.04 21.71 -22.47
N ALA A 388 15.58 20.53 -22.12
CA ALA A 388 16.13 19.59 -23.10
C ALA A 388 15.05 19.00 -24.03
N GLY A 389 13.84 18.81 -23.53
CA GLY A 389 12.71 18.27 -24.28
C GLY A 389 11.86 19.31 -24.99
N ASP A 390 12.14 20.61 -24.87
CA ASP A 390 11.22 21.70 -25.23
C ASP A 390 9.79 21.44 -24.68
N GLY A 391 9.75 21.00 -23.42
CA GLY A 391 8.55 20.60 -22.70
C GLY A 391 7.94 19.24 -23.09
N SER A 392 8.48 18.51 -24.07
CA SER A 392 7.92 17.23 -24.54
C SER A 392 8.39 15.98 -23.78
N ILE A 393 9.41 16.12 -22.93
CA ILE A 393 9.90 15.07 -22.04
C ILE A 393 9.34 15.33 -20.64
N LEU A 394 8.78 14.28 -20.03
CA LEU A 394 8.18 14.38 -18.70
C LEU A 394 9.25 14.23 -17.60
N ALA A 395 9.24 15.12 -16.63
CA ALA A 395 10.04 15.05 -15.42
C ALA A 395 9.31 14.23 -14.34
N VAL A 396 10.04 13.31 -13.71
CA VAL A 396 9.52 12.36 -12.73
C VAL A 396 10.23 12.55 -11.38
N ILE A 397 9.45 12.52 -10.31
CA ILE A 397 9.93 12.30 -8.94
C ILE A 397 9.66 10.84 -8.55
N HIS A 398 10.64 10.17 -7.95
CA HIS A 398 10.53 8.76 -7.54
C HIS A 398 10.81 8.57 -6.04
N LEU A 399 9.82 8.02 -5.32
CA LEU A 399 9.92 7.64 -3.90
C LEU A 399 9.51 6.18 -3.68
N THR A 400 9.82 5.62 -2.51
CA THR A 400 9.42 4.25 -2.12
C THR A 400 8.78 4.22 -0.74
N ASN A 401 8.35 3.05 -0.24
CA ASN A 401 7.71 2.86 1.08
C ASN A 401 6.44 3.71 1.32
N ILE A 402 5.70 3.99 0.25
CA ILE A 402 4.57 4.91 0.28
C ILE A 402 3.36 4.26 0.97
N GLY A 403 2.75 4.97 1.94
CA GLY A 403 1.61 4.49 2.74
C GLY A 403 1.97 3.80 4.07
N THR A 404 3.26 3.81 4.47
CA THR A 404 3.70 3.42 5.81
C THR A 404 3.81 4.66 6.72
N GLU A 405 3.81 4.46 8.05
CA GLU A 405 4.00 5.56 9.03
C GLU A 405 5.30 6.36 8.78
N GLU A 406 6.30 5.77 8.14
CA GLU A 406 7.59 6.40 7.82
C GLU A 406 7.47 7.56 6.81
N ILE A 407 6.43 7.60 5.97
CA ILE A 407 6.28 8.61 4.89
C ILE A 407 4.84 9.11 4.86
N THR A 408 4.33 9.58 6.00
CA THR A 408 2.94 10.03 6.06
C THR A 408 2.72 11.47 5.61
N ASP A 409 3.65 12.42 5.76
CA ASP A 409 3.29 13.84 5.49
C ASP A 409 4.34 14.73 4.77
N ALA A 410 5.60 14.33 4.57
CA ALA A 410 6.63 15.27 4.09
C ALA A 410 6.95 15.20 2.58
N GLY A 411 7.09 14.01 1.99
CA GLY A 411 7.49 13.86 0.58
C GLY A 411 6.39 14.23 -0.44
N TYR A 412 5.13 14.24 0.00
CA TYR A 412 3.99 14.56 -0.87
C TYR A 412 3.74 16.09 -1.01
N LEU A 413 4.05 16.88 0.01
CA LEU A 413 3.72 18.31 0.08
C LEU A 413 4.63 19.21 -0.77
N ALA A 414 5.81 18.72 -1.15
CA ALA A 414 6.74 19.42 -2.02
C ALA A 414 6.25 19.65 -3.46
N ALA A 415 5.13 19.03 -3.84
CA ALA A 415 4.81 18.78 -5.23
C ALA A 415 3.85 19.74 -5.94
N TYR A 416 3.13 20.62 -5.23
CA TYR A 416 2.28 21.58 -5.94
C TYR A 416 1.77 22.75 -5.11
N ASP A 417 1.56 22.59 -3.80
CA ASP A 417 0.90 23.61 -2.97
C ASP A 417 1.39 23.54 -1.52
N LYS A 418 2.67 23.84 -1.30
CA LYS A 418 3.32 23.84 0.03
C LYS A 418 2.55 24.66 1.08
N ASN A 419 1.77 25.65 0.65
CA ASN A 419 1.10 26.62 1.50
C ASN A 419 -0.44 26.50 1.51
N GLY A 420 -1.02 25.59 0.73
CA GLY A 420 -2.47 25.43 0.62
C GLY A 420 -3.19 26.66 0.07
N ASP A 421 -2.51 27.51 -0.69
CA ASP A 421 -3.02 28.80 -1.21
C ASP A 421 -3.17 28.84 -2.73
N GLY A 422 -2.88 27.73 -3.41
CA GLY A 422 -3.05 27.59 -4.85
C GLY A 422 -1.97 28.30 -5.67
N THR A 423 -0.84 28.70 -5.07
CA THR A 423 0.36 29.11 -5.80
C THR A 423 1.20 27.87 -6.15
N ALA A 424 1.72 27.83 -7.38
CA ALA A 424 2.62 26.77 -7.85
C ALA A 424 4.04 26.96 -7.28
N ASP A 425 4.18 26.95 -5.95
CA ASP A 425 5.45 27.17 -5.23
C ASP A 425 6.20 25.86 -4.92
N GLY A 426 5.72 24.73 -5.45
CA GLY A 426 6.34 23.40 -5.36
C GLY A 426 7.27 23.08 -6.55
N VAL A 427 7.87 21.89 -6.54
CA VAL A 427 8.68 21.39 -7.66
C VAL A 427 7.81 21.19 -8.91
N ASP A 428 8.25 21.73 -10.05
CA ASP A 428 7.58 21.59 -11.34
C ASP A 428 7.90 20.26 -12.03
N TYR A 429 7.31 19.16 -11.54
CA TYR A 429 7.41 17.84 -12.17
C TYR A 429 6.05 17.37 -12.71
N ASP A 430 6.08 16.44 -13.68
CA ASP A 430 4.88 15.97 -14.38
C ASP A 430 4.30 14.68 -13.77
N VAL A 431 5.16 13.74 -13.37
CA VAL A 431 4.77 12.38 -12.99
C VAL A 431 5.38 11.97 -11.64
N PHE A 432 4.58 11.34 -10.79
CA PHE A 432 5.02 10.70 -9.56
C PHE A 432 5.20 9.19 -9.77
N GLY A 433 6.42 8.70 -9.61
CA GLY A 433 6.74 7.27 -9.59
C GLY A 433 6.82 6.74 -8.16
N THR A 434 6.40 5.49 -7.95
CA THR A 434 6.70 4.76 -6.70
C THR A 434 7.27 3.37 -6.96
N THR A 435 8.17 2.91 -6.10
CA THR A 435 8.49 1.49 -5.99
C THR A 435 7.33 0.73 -5.33
N TYR A 436 7.08 -0.50 -5.81
CA TYR A 436 6.23 -1.49 -5.15
C TYR A 436 6.77 -2.91 -5.35
N TYR A 437 7.41 -3.43 -4.30
CA TYR A 437 7.71 -4.85 -4.19
C TYR A 437 6.66 -5.53 -3.30
N PRO A 438 5.91 -6.54 -3.78
CA PRO A 438 4.87 -7.21 -2.98
C PRO A 438 5.37 -7.82 -1.66
N PHE A 439 6.68 -8.05 -1.55
CA PHE A 439 7.33 -8.61 -0.36
C PHE A 439 7.27 -7.67 0.86
N TRP A 440 7.40 -6.35 0.62
CA TRP A 440 7.49 -5.33 1.67
C TRP A 440 6.41 -4.25 1.57
N GLY A 441 5.86 -4.01 0.38
CA GLY A 441 4.95 -2.90 0.08
C GLY A 441 3.49 -3.09 0.51
N GLY A 442 3.16 -4.19 1.18
CA GLY A 442 1.78 -4.51 1.58
C GLY A 442 0.89 -4.96 0.42
N SER A 443 -0.44 -4.90 0.62
CA SER A 443 -1.39 -5.38 -0.39
C SER A 443 -1.44 -4.47 -1.61
N ILE A 444 -1.83 -5.03 -2.76
CA ILE A 444 -1.98 -4.25 -3.99
C ILE A 444 -3.03 -3.13 -3.89
N ASP A 445 -4.05 -3.34 -3.05
CA ASP A 445 -5.07 -2.32 -2.75
C ASP A 445 -4.46 -1.09 -2.07
N ASN A 446 -3.42 -1.27 -1.23
CA ASN A 446 -2.70 -0.18 -0.60
C ASN A 446 -2.07 0.74 -1.65
N ILE A 447 -1.42 0.15 -2.67
CA ILE A 447 -0.80 0.91 -3.76
C ILE A 447 -1.82 1.68 -4.56
N ASN A 448 -2.95 1.06 -4.92
CA ASN A 448 -4.00 1.77 -5.64
C ASN A 448 -4.54 2.98 -4.84
N SER A 449 -4.79 2.78 -3.55
CA SER A 449 -5.26 3.84 -2.65
C SER A 449 -4.25 4.99 -2.55
N THR A 450 -2.98 4.64 -2.37
CA THR A 450 -1.87 5.57 -2.29
C THR A 450 -1.70 6.40 -3.56
N LEU A 451 -1.60 5.76 -4.73
CA LEU A 451 -1.44 6.46 -6.00
C LEU A 451 -2.69 7.31 -6.34
N SER A 452 -3.89 6.82 -5.98
CA SER A 452 -5.12 7.60 -6.12
C SER A 452 -5.12 8.84 -5.24
N THR A 453 -4.57 8.75 -4.03
CA THR A 453 -4.42 9.91 -3.15
C THR A 453 -3.51 10.95 -3.77
N ILE A 454 -2.38 10.52 -4.33
CA ILE A 454 -1.41 11.41 -4.98
C ILE A 454 -2.03 12.08 -6.21
N ALA A 455 -2.60 11.28 -7.11
CA ALA A 455 -3.24 11.78 -8.33
C ALA A 455 -4.34 12.81 -8.02
N ARG A 456 -5.20 12.53 -7.03
CA ARG A 456 -6.34 13.38 -6.69
C ARG A 456 -5.96 14.60 -5.84
N THR A 457 -4.88 14.51 -5.07
CA THR A 457 -4.47 15.60 -4.17
C THR A 457 -3.51 16.57 -4.84
N TYR A 458 -2.57 16.06 -5.64
CA TYR A 458 -1.51 16.85 -6.25
C TYR A 458 -1.65 16.99 -7.77
N HIS A 459 -2.68 16.39 -8.36
CA HIS A 459 -2.96 16.42 -9.81
C HIS A 459 -1.79 15.95 -10.67
N LYS A 460 -1.01 15.00 -10.14
CA LYS A 460 0.12 14.40 -10.85
C LYS A 460 -0.28 13.09 -11.50
N GLN A 461 0.36 12.81 -12.63
CA GLN A 461 0.33 11.48 -13.21
C GLN A 461 1.06 10.50 -12.30
N THR A 462 0.72 9.22 -12.35
CA THR A 462 1.27 8.20 -11.45
C THR A 462 1.65 6.92 -12.19
N TYR A 463 2.68 6.23 -11.72
CA TYR A 463 3.03 4.88 -12.16
C TYR A 463 3.85 4.16 -11.09
N VAL A 464 4.04 2.85 -11.28
CA VAL A 464 4.97 2.06 -10.46
C VAL A 464 6.32 2.01 -11.17
N ALA A 465 7.34 2.64 -10.59
CA ALA A 465 8.68 2.76 -11.17
C ALA A 465 9.52 1.51 -11.02
N GLU A 466 9.27 0.73 -9.97
CA GLU A 466 9.94 -0.55 -9.74
C GLU A 466 8.98 -1.57 -9.15
N THR A 467 9.02 -2.78 -9.68
CA THR A 467 8.34 -3.96 -9.13
C THR A 467 9.02 -5.22 -9.64
N SER A 468 8.99 -6.30 -8.89
CA SER A 468 9.46 -7.62 -9.34
C SER A 468 8.73 -8.72 -8.58
N TYR A 469 8.86 -9.96 -9.05
CA TYR A 469 8.37 -11.11 -8.33
C TYR A 469 9.19 -12.36 -8.63
N ALA A 470 9.56 -13.12 -7.59
CA ALA A 470 10.30 -14.36 -7.78
C ALA A 470 9.44 -15.46 -8.41
N TYR A 471 9.98 -16.16 -9.42
CA TYR A 471 9.35 -17.36 -10.00
C TYR A 471 9.80 -18.65 -9.28
N THR A 472 10.83 -18.57 -8.44
CA THR A 472 11.36 -19.64 -7.59
C THR A 472 12.03 -19.04 -6.35
N LEU A 473 12.11 -19.80 -5.26
CA LEU A 473 12.86 -19.41 -4.04
C LEU A 473 14.24 -20.07 -3.96
N ASP A 474 14.65 -20.86 -4.96
CA ASP A 474 15.98 -21.44 -5.01
C ASP A 474 17.03 -20.39 -5.37
N ASP A 475 18.19 -20.46 -4.71
CA ASP A 475 19.45 -19.81 -5.11
C ASP A 475 20.00 -20.50 -6.37
N ILE A 476 20.18 -19.76 -7.47
CA ILE A 476 20.56 -20.31 -8.77
C ILE A 476 22.07 -20.22 -9.02
N ASP A 477 22.68 -19.06 -8.75
CA ASP A 477 24.09 -18.77 -9.07
C ASP A 477 25.07 -19.03 -7.90
N GLY A 478 24.54 -19.33 -6.71
CA GLY A 478 25.32 -19.57 -5.50
C GLY A 478 25.56 -18.31 -4.65
N TYR A 479 25.02 -17.16 -5.07
CA TYR A 479 24.94 -15.93 -4.30
C TYR A 479 23.52 -15.76 -3.73
N THR A 480 23.41 -15.25 -2.50
CA THR A 480 22.11 -15.24 -1.82
C THR A 480 21.19 -14.17 -2.41
N ASN A 481 20.03 -14.60 -2.91
CA ASN A 481 18.94 -13.73 -3.38
C ASN A 481 18.37 -12.84 -2.27
N SER A 482 17.73 -11.75 -2.70
CA SER A 482 16.94 -10.86 -1.84
C SER A 482 15.72 -11.57 -1.27
N ILE A 483 15.12 -12.49 -2.05
CA ILE A 483 13.94 -13.27 -1.70
C ILE A 483 14.28 -14.76 -1.74
N TYR A 484 14.13 -15.46 -0.62
CA TYR A 484 14.38 -16.90 -0.51
C TYR A 484 13.51 -17.53 0.58
N GLU A 485 13.44 -18.86 0.67
CA GLU A 485 12.63 -19.54 1.69
C GLU A 485 13.00 -19.10 3.11
N GLY A 486 12.03 -18.52 3.83
CA GLY A 486 12.21 -17.98 5.18
C GLY A 486 12.71 -16.53 5.26
N ASN A 487 12.92 -15.85 4.13
CA ASN A 487 13.27 -14.43 4.10
C ASN A 487 12.42 -13.68 3.06
N SER A 488 11.53 -12.83 3.56
CA SER A 488 10.61 -12.03 2.73
C SER A 488 9.76 -12.86 1.76
N ASP A 489 9.54 -14.15 2.07
CA ASP A 489 8.75 -15.10 1.26
C ASP A 489 7.30 -15.28 1.77
N THR A 490 6.92 -14.51 2.80
CA THR A 490 5.58 -14.46 3.36
C THR A 490 5.21 -13.03 3.73
N GLY A 491 3.93 -12.66 3.62
CA GLY A 491 3.50 -11.29 3.88
C GLY A 491 2.15 -10.97 3.25
N ALA A 492 1.58 -9.82 3.59
CA ALA A 492 0.25 -9.42 3.12
C ALA A 492 0.19 -9.08 1.62
N GLY A 493 1.32 -8.74 1.00
CA GLY A 493 1.40 -8.48 -0.45
C GLY A 493 1.69 -9.73 -1.29
N ILE A 494 2.11 -10.82 -0.67
CA ILE A 494 2.44 -12.08 -1.35
C ILE A 494 1.14 -12.87 -1.54
N THR A 495 0.49 -12.65 -2.67
CA THR A 495 -0.80 -13.26 -3.02
C THR A 495 -0.70 -14.31 -4.12
N TRP A 496 0.40 -14.31 -4.88
CA TRP A 496 0.65 -15.23 -5.99
C TRP A 496 1.66 -16.32 -5.58
N PRO A 497 1.55 -17.52 -6.16
CA PRO A 497 2.55 -18.55 -5.90
C PRO A 497 3.91 -18.13 -6.49
N TYR A 498 5.00 -18.55 -5.86
CA TYR A 498 6.35 -18.46 -6.40
C TYR A 498 6.52 -19.50 -7.51
N THR A 499 6.02 -19.16 -8.70
CA THR A 499 6.08 -19.95 -9.93
C THR A 499 6.14 -19.01 -11.14
N VAL A 500 6.41 -19.54 -12.34
CA VAL A 500 6.41 -18.74 -13.58
C VAL A 500 5.02 -18.11 -13.82
N GLN A 501 3.95 -18.86 -13.56
CA GLN A 501 2.60 -18.32 -13.61
C GLN A 501 2.39 -17.18 -12.60
N GLY A 502 2.76 -17.37 -11.33
CA GLY A 502 2.52 -16.38 -10.29
C GLY A 502 3.33 -15.09 -10.49
N MET A 503 4.55 -15.18 -11.02
CA MET A 503 5.33 -14.02 -11.47
C MET A 503 4.57 -13.19 -12.52
N ALA A 504 4.00 -13.85 -13.53
CA ALA A 504 3.22 -13.18 -14.58
C ALA A 504 1.93 -12.54 -14.04
N GLU A 505 1.23 -13.24 -13.14
CA GLU A 505 0.02 -12.73 -12.48
C GLU A 505 0.31 -11.52 -11.59
N SER A 506 1.42 -11.56 -10.85
CA SER A 506 1.89 -10.44 -10.02
C SER A 506 2.11 -9.20 -10.87
N PHE A 507 2.94 -9.29 -11.91
CA PHE A 507 3.28 -8.14 -12.74
C PHE A 507 2.06 -7.52 -13.44
N GLN A 508 1.19 -8.34 -14.06
CA GLN A 508 -0.04 -7.83 -14.67
C GLN A 508 -0.99 -7.21 -13.64
N SER A 509 -1.04 -7.74 -12.42
CA SER A 509 -1.85 -7.18 -11.35
C SER A 509 -1.35 -5.79 -10.95
N VAL A 510 -0.03 -5.61 -10.83
CA VAL A 510 0.59 -4.30 -10.54
C VAL A 510 0.29 -3.29 -11.64
N ILE A 511 0.47 -3.67 -12.91
CA ILE A 511 0.10 -2.82 -14.07
C ILE A 511 -1.36 -2.41 -13.98
N LYS A 512 -2.27 -3.36 -13.70
CA LYS A 512 -3.71 -3.10 -13.58
C LYS A 512 -4.03 -2.17 -12.41
N ALA A 513 -3.40 -2.37 -11.26
CA ALA A 513 -3.61 -1.53 -10.09
C ALA A 513 -3.18 -0.09 -10.36
N ALA A 514 -2.00 0.10 -10.95
CA ALA A 514 -1.50 1.41 -11.33
C ALA A 514 -2.38 2.08 -12.41
N THR A 515 -2.75 1.37 -13.48
CA THR A 515 -3.53 1.93 -14.59
C THR A 515 -4.98 2.29 -14.25
N SER A 516 -5.52 1.72 -13.17
CA SER A 516 -6.89 2.01 -12.72
C SER A 516 -7.03 3.35 -11.96
N VAL A 517 -5.91 4.02 -11.66
CA VAL A 517 -5.90 5.30 -10.95
C VAL A 517 -6.46 6.42 -11.84
N THR A 518 -7.38 7.21 -11.27
CA THR A 518 -8.08 8.31 -11.93
C THR A 518 -8.01 9.60 -11.11
N TYR A 519 -7.98 10.73 -11.82
CA TYR A 519 -8.25 12.03 -11.24
C TYR A 519 -9.71 12.12 -10.75
N SER A 520 -10.01 13.16 -9.98
CA SER A 520 -11.35 13.39 -9.43
C SER A 520 -12.41 13.63 -10.53
N ASP A 521 -12.01 14.08 -11.71
CA ASP A 521 -12.88 14.29 -12.87
C ASP A 521 -13.08 13.03 -13.74
N GLY A 522 -12.49 11.90 -13.34
CA GLY A 522 -12.59 10.61 -14.04
C GLY A 522 -11.59 10.41 -15.18
N ARG A 523 -10.73 11.39 -15.51
CA ARG A 523 -9.62 11.17 -16.44
C ARG A 523 -8.59 10.21 -15.85
N LYS A 524 -7.88 9.51 -16.75
CA LYS A 524 -6.83 8.55 -16.37
C LYS A 524 -5.64 9.32 -15.78
N ALA A 525 -5.17 8.88 -14.62
CA ALA A 525 -4.00 9.47 -13.95
C ALA A 525 -2.86 8.47 -13.77
N GLY A 526 -3.16 7.17 -13.74
CA GLY A 526 -2.16 6.11 -13.59
C GLY A 526 -1.82 5.43 -14.90
N TYR A 527 -0.54 5.18 -15.16
CA TYR A 527 -0.07 4.79 -16.50
C TYR A 527 0.53 3.40 -16.62
N GLY A 528 0.88 2.72 -15.53
CA GLY A 528 1.35 1.33 -15.59
C GLY A 528 2.54 1.08 -14.67
N ALA A 529 3.42 0.19 -15.08
CA ALA A 529 4.54 -0.24 -14.25
C ALA A 529 5.79 -0.58 -15.06
N PHE A 530 6.95 -0.44 -14.41
CA PHE A 530 8.22 -1.01 -14.86
C PHE A 530 8.59 -2.20 -13.99
N TYR A 531 8.85 -3.35 -14.62
CA TYR A 531 9.47 -4.49 -13.97
C TYR A 531 10.96 -4.19 -13.76
N TRP A 532 11.48 -4.32 -12.55
CA TRP A 532 12.88 -4.03 -12.27
C TRP A 532 13.74 -5.25 -12.60
N GLU A 533 14.70 -5.07 -13.51
CA GLU A 533 15.79 -6.01 -13.77
C GLU A 533 15.33 -7.45 -14.08
N GLY A 534 14.31 -7.56 -14.94
CA GLY A 534 13.78 -8.85 -15.40
C GLY A 534 14.74 -9.62 -16.32
N ASP A 535 15.93 -9.11 -16.57
CA ASP A 535 17.03 -9.74 -17.30
C ASP A 535 18.29 -9.93 -16.45
N TRP A 536 18.26 -9.60 -15.15
CA TRP A 536 19.39 -9.86 -14.26
C TRP A 536 19.50 -11.35 -13.90
N ASN A 537 19.97 -12.13 -14.85
CA ASN A 537 19.97 -13.59 -14.78
C ASN A 537 21.25 -14.16 -14.15
N ALA A 538 21.15 -15.40 -13.66
CA ALA A 538 22.30 -16.21 -13.28
C ALA A 538 23.23 -16.42 -14.48
N LEU A 539 24.55 -16.46 -14.26
CA LEU A 539 25.48 -16.89 -15.33
C LEU A 539 25.60 -18.41 -15.38
N LEU A 540 25.58 -19.07 -14.21
CA LEU A 540 25.61 -20.54 -14.07
C LEU A 540 24.49 -21.05 -13.15
N ASP A 541 23.93 -22.22 -13.46
CA ASP A 541 23.06 -22.96 -12.53
C ASP A 541 23.90 -23.89 -11.64
N VAL A 542 24.06 -23.54 -10.37
CA VAL A 542 24.89 -24.30 -9.42
C VAL A 542 24.09 -25.28 -8.55
N ARG A 543 22.76 -25.31 -8.66
CA ARG A 543 21.87 -26.05 -7.74
C ARG A 543 22.10 -27.55 -7.69
N ASN A 544 22.55 -28.12 -8.80
CA ASN A 544 22.75 -29.56 -8.97
C ASN A 544 24.23 -29.97 -9.02
N LEU A 545 25.15 -29.06 -8.69
CA LEU A 545 26.59 -29.34 -8.66
C LEU A 545 27.02 -29.96 -7.32
N SER A 546 28.13 -30.69 -7.34
CA SER A 546 28.81 -31.09 -6.10
C SER A 546 29.35 -29.85 -5.38
N ASP A 547 29.53 -29.88 -4.05
CA ASP A 547 30.06 -28.72 -3.31
C ASP A 547 31.38 -28.18 -3.90
N ALA A 548 32.26 -29.08 -4.35
CA ALA A 548 33.53 -28.72 -4.96
C ALA A 548 33.37 -28.05 -6.33
N ASP A 549 32.40 -28.48 -7.14
CA ASP A 549 32.16 -27.88 -8.45
C ASP A 549 31.31 -26.61 -8.36
N LYS A 550 30.38 -26.53 -7.40
CA LYS A 550 29.68 -25.30 -7.02
C LYS A 550 30.69 -24.22 -6.64
N GLN A 551 31.67 -24.53 -5.79
CA GLN A 551 32.69 -23.54 -5.41
C GLN A 551 33.53 -23.07 -6.61
N LYS A 552 33.93 -23.97 -7.51
CA LYS A 552 34.66 -23.58 -8.74
C LYS A 552 33.83 -22.71 -9.68
N ALA A 553 32.53 -22.98 -9.79
CA ALA A 553 31.60 -22.17 -10.58
C ALA A 553 31.50 -20.76 -10.00
N ILE A 554 31.24 -20.65 -8.69
CA ILE A 554 31.17 -19.37 -7.98
C ILE A 554 32.49 -18.60 -8.08
N ASP A 555 33.65 -19.26 -7.92
CA ASP A 555 34.95 -18.61 -8.03
C ASP A 555 35.19 -18.05 -9.43
N TYR A 556 34.73 -18.75 -10.47
CA TYR A 556 34.78 -18.26 -11.84
C TYR A 556 33.81 -17.09 -12.06
N GLU A 557 32.56 -17.20 -11.62
CA GLU A 557 31.57 -16.11 -11.72
C GLU A 557 32.03 -14.85 -11.00
N LYS A 558 32.65 -14.96 -9.82
CA LYS A 558 33.28 -13.82 -9.12
C LYS A 558 34.27 -13.07 -9.99
N THR A 559 35.03 -13.75 -10.85
CA THR A 559 35.94 -13.06 -11.78
C THR A 559 35.18 -12.24 -12.83
N LEU A 560 34.02 -12.72 -13.27
CA LEU A 560 33.16 -12.04 -14.23
C LEU A 560 32.40 -10.88 -13.57
N TRP A 561 31.80 -11.12 -12.41
CA TRP A 561 31.12 -10.10 -11.61
C TRP A 561 32.04 -8.93 -11.32
N ASN A 562 33.28 -9.19 -10.87
CA ASN A 562 34.22 -8.14 -10.54
C ASN A 562 34.75 -7.39 -11.77
N LYS A 563 34.92 -8.08 -12.90
CA LYS A 563 35.48 -7.50 -14.13
C LYS A 563 34.45 -6.71 -14.94
N TYR A 564 33.27 -7.28 -15.14
CA TYR A 564 32.23 -6.71 -16.00
C TYR A 564 31.16 -5.96 -15.22
N GLY A 565 31.11 -6.16 -13.90
CA GLY A 565 30.12 -5.55 -13.02
C GLY A 565 28.72 -6.14 -13.16
N CYS A 566 28.60 -7.40 -13.60
CA CYS A 566 27.32 -8.08 -13.78
C CYS A 566 26.71 -8.68 -12.50
N GLY A 567 27.39 -8.56 -11.36
CA GLY A 567 26.80 -8.75 -10.04
C GLY A 567 26.53 -7.41 -9.36
N TRP A 568 25.85 -7.40 -8.21
CA TRP A 568 25.28 -6.16 -7.66
C TRP A 568 26.31 -5.14 -7.17
N THR A 569 27.51 -5.62 -6.82
CA THR A 569 28.65 -4.80 -6.39
C THR A 569 29.95 -5.49 -6.74
N SER A 570 31.04 -4.73 -6.86
CA SER A 570 32.40 -5.24 -7.06
C SER A 570 33.27 -4.96 -5.84
N SER A 571 34.47 -5.54 -5.79
CA SER A 571 35.45 -5.22 -4.73
C SER A 571 35.93 -3.76 -4.76
N TYR A 572 35.60 -3.00 -5.81
CA TYR A 572 36.10 -1.64 -6.04
C TYR A 572 35.15 -0.56 -5.50
N SER A 573 33.89 -0.89 -5.20
CA SER A 573 32.87 0.08 -4.76
C SER A 573 33.07 0.59 -3.33
N GLY A 574 33.79 -0.16 -2.50
CA GLY A 574 34.04 0.18 -1.09
C GLY A 574 34.82 1.48 -0.87
N GLU A 575 35.48 2.05 -1.89
CA GLU A 575 36.09 3.38 -1.77
C GLU A 575 35.06 4.52 -1.73
N TYR A 576 33.87 4.29 -2.29
CA TYR A 576 32.81 5.29 -2.44
C TYR A 576 31.69 5.07 -1.42
N ASP A 577 31.18 3.85 -1.29
CA ASP A 577 30.09 3.48 -0.36
C ASP A 577 30.62 2.63 0.80
N THR A 578 31.38 3.24 1.70
CA THR A 578 32.06 2.54 2.81
C THR A 578 31.10 1.89 3.82
N GLU A 579 29.82 2.28 3.82
CA GLU A 579 28.83 1.82 4.81
C GLU A 579 28.04 0.61 4.31
N ASN A 580 27.75 0.52 3.01
CA ASN A 580 26.87 -0.51 2.46
C ASN A 580 27.53 -1.37 1.38
N ALA A 581 28.58 -0.88 0.73
CA ALA A 581 29.42 -1.74 -0.09
C ALA A 581 30.47 -2.39 0.82
N ASP A 582 30.31 -3.69 1.08
CA ASP A 582 31.42 -4.46 1.59
C ASP A 582 32.50 -4.52 0.50
N SER A 583 33.77 -4.61 0.87
CA SER A 583 34.91 -4.89 -0.03
C SER A 583 34.81 -6.24 -0.78
N GLN A 584 33.63 -6.86 -0.77
CA GLN A 584 33.32 -8.17 -1.30
C GLN A 584 32.68 -8.06 -2.68
N ILE A 585 32.94 -9.07 -3.50
CA ILE A 585 32.34 -9.22 -4.82
C ILE A 585 30.92 -9.78 -4.62
N GLY A 586 29.91 -9.08 -5.14
CA GLY A 586 28.51 -9.51 -5.13
C GLY A 586 28.10 -10.21 -6.41
N GLY A 587 27.25 -11.24 -6.31
CA GLY A 587 26.61 -11.91 -7.45
C GLY A 587 25.31 -11.24 -7.89
N ALA A 588 24.47 -11.95 -8.63
CA ALA A 588 23.08 -11.53 -8.80
C ALA A 588 22.34 -11.68 -7.47
N VAL A 589 21.39 -10.79 -7.20
CA VAL A 589 20.61 -10.79 -5.94
C VAL A 589 19.12 -10.98 -6.18
N ILE A 590 18.74 -11.16 -7.45
CA ILE A 590 17.36 -11.26 -7.93
C ILE A 590 17.29 -12.15 -9.17
N GLU A 591 18.24 -13.08 -9.37
CA GLU A 591 18.19 -13.95 -10.56
C GLU A 591 16.98 -14.88 -10.56
N ASN A 592 16.41 -15.15 -9.39
CA ASN A 592 15.14 -15.85 -9.23
C ASN A 592 13.90 -14.99 -9.58
N GLU A 593 14.09 -13.72 -9.92
CA GLU A 593 13.06 -12.78 -10.37
C GLU A 593 13.22 -12.42 -11.86
N SER A 594 14.12 -13.10 -12.58
CA SER A 594 14.34 -12.94 -14.02
C SER A 594 13.22 -13.55 -14.86
N PHE A 595 12.94 -12.94 -16.02
CA PHE A 595 12.11 -13.52 -17.08
C PHE A 595 12.83 -14.62 -17.87
N PHE A 596 14.08 -14.92 -17.52
CA PHE A 596 14.88 -15.98 -18.11
C PHE A 596 15.22 -17.02 -17.05
N GLY A 597 15.23 -18.29 -17.46
CA GLY A 597 15.68 -19.39 -16.63
C GLY A 597 17.21 -19.41 -16.51
N ALA A 598 17.69 -20.28 -15.61
CA ALA A 598 19.12 -20.47 -15.35
C ALA A 598 19.96 -20.89 -16.58
N ASP A 599 19.32 -21.41 -17.63
CA ASP A 599 19.95 -21.77 -18.91
C ASP A 599 19.97 -20.62 -19.94
N GLY A 600 19.48 -19.45 -19.53
CA GLY A 600 19.30 -18.25 -20.35
C GLY A 600 18.01 -18.24 -21.15
N LYS A 601 17.16 -19.26 -21.07
CA LYS A 601 15.95 -19.38 -21.89
C LYS A 601 14.79 -18.55 -21.34
N ALA A 602 14.10 -17.81 -22.21
CA ALA A 602 12.91 -17.05 -21.83
C ALA A 602 11.84 -17.96 -21.18
N LEU A 603 11.37 -17.54 -20.01
CA LEU A 603 10.24 -18.11 -19.30
C LEU A 603 8.93 -17.56 -19.88
N ASP A 604 7.86 -18.34 -19.82
CA ASP A 604 6.54 -17.90 -20.31
C ASP A 604 6.00 -16.65 -19.58
N SER A 605 6.53 -16.33 -18.40
CA SER A 605 6.17 -15.13 -17.64
C SER A 605 6.46 -13.84 -18.38
N ILE A 606 7.42 -13.82 -19.31
CA ILE A 606 7.74 -12.63 -20.12
C ILE A 606 6.56 -12.19 -21.00
N LYS A 607 5.61 -13.08 -21.30
CA LYS A 607 4.39 -12.75 -22.05
C LYS A 607 3.45 -11.84 -21.26
N ALA A 608 3.70 -11.61 -19.96
CA ALA A 608 2.96 -10.66 -19.13
C ALA A 608 3.02 -9.22 -19.67
N PHE A 609 4.02 -8.87 -20.49
CA PHE A 609 4.08 -7.59 -21.19
C PHE A 609 2.97 -7.42 -22.25
N ASP A 610 2.31 -8.48 -22.72
CA ASP A 610 1.10 -8.37 -23.53
C ASP A 610 -0.11 -8.23 -22.61
N LYS A 611 -0.80 -7.08 -22.71
CA LYS A 611 -2.02 -6.80 -21.94
C LYS A 611 -3.15 -7.80 -22.16
N ASN A 612 -3.14 -8.55 -23.26
CA ASN A 612 -4.16 -9.56 -23.58
C ASN A 612 -3.73 -10.97 -23.16
N PHE A 613 -2.49 -11.16 -22.71
CA PHE A 613 -2.02 -12.45 -22.25
C PHE A 613 -2.76 -12.85 -20.98
N ASN A 614 -3.15 -14.13 -20.90
CA ASN A 614 -3.75 -14.71 -19.71
C ASN A 614 -2.72 -15.63 -19.02
N PRO A 615 -2.13 -15.22 -17.89
CA PRO A 615 -1.15 -16.02 -17.14
C PRO A 615 -1.63 -17.43 -16.78
N SER A 616 -2.93 -17.65 -16.60
CA SER A 616 -3.49 -18.98 -16.27
C SER A 616 -3.29 -20.02 -17.38
N THR A 617 -2.83 -19.59 -18.56
CA THR A 617 -2.51 -20.47 -19.68
C THR A 617 -1.12 -21.08 -19.58
N ILE A 618 -0.23 -20.53 -18.74
CA ILE A 618 1.10 -21.07 -18.48
C ILE A 618 0.95 -22.48 -17.92
N LYS A 619 1.73 -23.42 -18.48
CA LYS A 619 1.76 -24.81 -18.04
C LYS A 619 3.12 -25.13 -17.45
N GLU A 620 3.15 -25.31 -16.13
CA GLU A 620 4.33 -25.75 -15.42
C GLU A 620 4.14 -27.19 -14.96
N ASP A 621 5.17 -28.03 -15.13
CA ASP A 621 5.20 -29.34 -14.51
C ASP A 621 5.61 -29.19 -13.03
N LEU A 622 4.61 -29.14 -12.15
CA LEU A 622 4.80 -28.94 -10.71
C LEU A 622 4.75 -30.29 -9.98
N THR A 623 5.91 -30.75 -9.54
CA THR A 623 6.03 -31.96 -8.72
C THR A 623 6.09 -31.60 -7.24
N VAL A 624 5.14 -32.12 -6.43
CA VAL A 624 5.06 -31.83 -4.99
C VAL A 624 6.24 -32.46 -4.23
N LYS A 625 7.09 -31.61 -3.66
CA LYS A 625 8.21 -31.98 -2.76
C LYS A 625 7.76 -32.09 -1.30
N ASN A 626 7.04 -31.07 -0.81
CA ASN A 626 6.60 -31.01 0.59
C ASN A 626 5.28 -30.24 0.75
N VAL A 627 4.54 -30.53 1.82
CA VAL A 627 3.31 -29.80 2.20
C VAL A 627 3.39 -29.43 3.67
N LYS A 628 3.44 -28.14 3.98
CA LYS A 628 3.38 -27.60 5.35
C LYS A 628 1.95 -27.12 5.64
N TYR A 629 1.40 -27.49 6.79
CA TYR A 629 0.07 -27.06 7.24
C TYR A 629 -0.03 -27.13 8.76
N ASP A 630 -1.01 -26.45 9.35
CA ASP A 630 -1.22 -26.50 10.79
C ASP A 630 -1.73 -27.88 11.25
N THR A 631 -0.87 -28.60 11.96
CA THR A 631 -1.16 -29.92 12.55
C THR A 631 -1.65 -29.84 14.00
N SER A 632 -1.70 -28.64 14.57
CA SER A 632 -2.17 -28.41 15.93
C SER A 632 -3.65 -28.78 16.10
N THR A 633 -4.05 -29.01 17.35
CA THR A 633 -5.44 -29.32 17.65
C THR A 633 -6.24 -28.03 17.77
N LEU A 634 -7.09 -27.75 16.78
CA LEU A 634 -8.07 -26.67 16.86
C LEU A 634 -9.07 -26.97 17.98
N SER A 635 -9.20 -26.08 18.97
CA SER A 635 -10.20 -26.23 20.02
C SER A 635 -11.38 -25.30 19.73
N LEU A 636 -12.60 -25.85 19.65
CA LEU A 636 -13.77 -25.08 19.25
C LEU A 636 -14.94 -25.29 20.21
N ASP A 637 -15.57 -24.18 20.62
CA ASP A 637 -16.77 -24.19 21.46
C ASP A 637 -17.93 -24.93 20.79
N ALA A 638 -18.65 -25.79 21.53
CA ALA A 638 -19.81 -26.50 20.98
C ALA A 638 -20.94 -25.58 20.45
N GLY A 639 -20.99 -24.32 20.89
CA GLY A 639 -21.85 -23.28 20.36
C GLY A 639 -21.49 -22.83 18.94
N ILE A 640 -20.23 -22.96 18.54
CA ILE A 640 -19.71 -22.55 17.24
C ILE A 640 -19.75 -23.75 16.28
N ALA A 641 -20.22 -23.52 15.06
CA ALA A 641 -20.17 -24.55 14.01
C ALA A 641 -18.77 -24.55 13.38
N LEU A 642 -18.22 -25.74 13.12
CA LEU A 642 -16.98 -25.87 12.37
C LEU A 642 -17.21 -25.58 10.89
N THR A 643 -16.33 -24.78 10.31
CA THR A 643 -16.25 -24.43 8.88
C THR A 643 -14.88 -24.80 8.31
N SER A 644 -14.75 -24.84 6.98
CA SER A 644 -13.46 -25.07 6.31
C SER A 644 -12.43 -23.98 6.61
N ASN A 645 -12.85 -22.72 6.69
CA ASN A 645 -11.93 -21.59 6.89
C ASN A 645 -11.21 -21.68 8.25
N GLN A 646 -11.92 -22.14 9.29
CA GLN A 646 -11.32 -22.36 10.61
C GLN A 646 -10.26 -23.49 10.61
N LEU A 647 -10.30 -24.38 9.62
CA LEU A 647 -9.37 -25.50 9.49
C LEU A 647 -8.05 -25.10 8.80
N GLY A 648 -7.94 -23.88 8.27
CA GLY A 648 -6.71 -23.33 7.72
C GLY A 648 -6.39 -23.81 6.29
N SER A 649 -5.28 -23.30 5.78
CA SER A 649 -4.68 -23.57 4.46
C SER A 649 -3.39 -24.41 4.60
N ALA A 650 -2.77 -24.72 3.46
CA ALA A 650 -1.46 -25.35 3.39
C ALA A 650 -0.53 -24.50 2.51
N VAL A 651 0.76 -24.64 2.76
CA VAL A 651 1.84 -24.21 1.88
C VAL A 651 2.37 -25.45 1.18
N VAL A 652 2.35 -25.47 -0.15
CA VAL A 652 2.91 -26.55 -0.97
C VAL A 652 4.24 -26.08 -1.54
N TYR A 653 5.26 -26.90 -1.36
CA TYR A 653 6.58 -26.72 -1.96
C TYR A 653 6.72 -27.74 -3.07
N TYR A 654 7.09 -27.27 -4.25
CA TYR A 654 7.35 -28.09 -5.42
C TYR A 654 8.86 -28.21 -5.64
N GLU A 655 9.27 -29.11 -6.53
CA GLU A 655 10.66 -29.18 -6.99
C GLU A 655 11.10 -27.89 -7.68
N GLY A 656 12.39 -27.59 -7.60
CA GLY A 656 12.99 -26.37 -8.17
C GLY A 656 12.57 -25.07 -7.47
N GLY A 657 12.43 -25.10 -6.13
CA GLY A 657 12.23 -23.92 -5.29
C GLY A 657 10.86 -23.25 -5.37
N LYS A 658 9.91 -23.85 -6.10
CA LYS A 658 8.59 -23.28 -6.31
C LYS A 658 7.68 -23.48 -5.09
N ARG A 659 6.82 -22.51 -4.82
CA ARG A 659 5.96 -22.49 -3.61
C ARG A 659 4.58 -21.93 -3.92
N ALA A 660 3.53 -22.54 -3.38
CA ALA A 660 2.16 -22.00 -3.47
C ALA A 660 1.43 -22.09 -2.12
N ASP A 661 0.73 -21.00 -1.77
CA ASP A 661 -0.26 -21.01 -0.69
C ASP A 661 -1.60 -21.47 -1.25
N VAL A 662 -2.08 -22.62 -0.76
CA VAL A 662 -3.22 -23.32 -1.34
C VAL A 662 -4.29 -23.63 -0.30
N SER A 663 -5.54 -23.58 -0.75
CA SER A 663 -6.67 -24.02 0.07
C SER A 663 -6.69 -25.54 0.21
N ILE A 664 -6.96 -26.02 1.43
CA ILE A 664 -7.14 -27.44 1.69
C ILE A 664 -8.60 -27.84 1.40
N ASN A 665 -8.79 -28.89 0.60
CA ASN A 665 -10.12 -29.47 0.39
C ASN A 665 -10.51 -30.36 1.59
N TRP A 666 -11.12 -29.73 2.60
CA TRP A 666 -11.56 -30.42 3.82
C TRP A 666 -12.81 -31.29 3.60
N SER A 667 -12.86 -32.44 4.25
CA SER A 667 -13.97 -33.40 4.20
C SER A 667 -15.26 -32.79 4.73
N SER A 668 -16.16 -32.42 3.82
CA SER A 668 -17.52 -31.97 4.14
C SER A 668 -18.30 -32.97 5.00
N LYS A 669 -18.01 -34.28 4.86
CA LYS A 669 -18.61 -35.34 5.68
C LYS A 669 -18.14 -35.26 7.12
N ASP A 670 -16.85 -35.09 7.35
CA ASP A 670 -16.28 -35.01 8.71
C ASP A 670 -16.73 -33.73 9.42
N ILE A 671 -16.77 -32.61 8.69
CA ILE A 671 -17.32 -31.34 9.20
C ILE A 671 -18.79 -31.51 9.61
N LYS A 672 -19.62 -32.14 8.77
CA LYS A 672 -21.03 -32.43 9.11
C LYS A 672 -21.14 -33.35 10.33
N ASN A 673 -20.29 -34.37 10.44
CA ASN A 673 -20.28 -35.29 11.58
C ASN A 673 -19.89 -34.57 12.88
N TYR A 674 -18.86 -33.74 12.85
CA TYR A 674 -18.48 -32.88 13.98
C TYR A 674 -19.65 -31.96 14.39
N ASN A 675 -20.26 -31.27 13.42
CA ASN A 675 -21.38 -30.36 13.64
C ASN A 675 -22.68 -31.06 14.10
N LYS A 676 -22.83 -32.36 13.84
CA LYS A 676 -23.88 -33.18 14.46
C LYS A 676 -23.50 -33.53 15.90
N ALA A 677 -22.25 -33.92 16.14
CA ALA A 677 -21.78 -34.33 17.46
C ALA A 677 -21.85 -33.20 18.50
N ARG A 678 -21.59 -31.95 18.11
CA ARG A 678 -21.68 -30.77 18.98
C ARG A 678 -23.07 -30.49 19.55
N LYS A 679 -24.14 -31.09 19.02
CA LYS A 679 -25.51 -30.94 19.56
C LYS A 679 -25.74 -31.77 20.83
N SER A 680 -24.84 -32.69 21.17
CA SER A 680 -24.98 -33.58 22.33
C SER A 680 -23.86 -33.36 23.34
N SER A 681 -24.22 -32.99 24.57
CA SER A 681 -23.24 -32.75 25.65
C SER A 681 -22.44 -33.99 26.06
N LYS A 682 -22.84 -35.19 25.64
CA LYS A 682 -22.08 -36.44 25.85
C LYS A 682 -20.79 -36.50 25.01
N ASN A 683 -20.68 -35.64 24.01
CA ASN A 683 -19.54 -35.59 23.09
C ASN A 683 -18.54 -34.48 23.42
N TYR A 684 -18.86 -33.59 24.36
CA TYR A 684 -17.96 -32.51 24.75
C TYR A 684 -16.70 -33.08 25.41
N GLY A 685 -15.56 -32.45 25.14
CA GLY A 685 -14.23 -32.92 25.52
C GLY A 685 -13.59 -33.93 24.55
N LYS A 686 -14.34 -34.46 23.57
CA LYS A 686 -13.80 -35.38 22.57
C LYS A 686 -13.05 -34.63 21.47
N THR A 687 -12.05 -35.29 20.89
CA THR A 687 -11.32 -34.83 19.71
C THR A 687 -11.75 -35.61 18.48
N TYR A 688 -11.99 -34.89 17.39
CA TYR A 688 -12.38 -35.42 16.09
C TYR A 688 -11.22 -35.23 15.10
N LYS A 689 -11.04 -36.18 14.18
CA LYS A 689 -10.13 -36.01 13.05
C LYS A 689 -10.93 -35.54 11.86
N ILE A 690 -10.50 -34.46 11.22
CA ILE A 690 -11.07 -33.96 9.99
C ILE A 690 -10.07 -34.24 8.88
N SER A 691 -10.44 -35.07 7.92
CA SER A 691 -9.59 -35.37 6.77
C SER A 691 -9.68 -34.27 5.73
N GLY A 692 -8.59 -34.05 5.00
CA GLY A 692 -8.53 -33.14 3.85
C GLY A 692 -7.59 -33.67 2.79
N THR A 693 -7.64 -33.03 1.62
CA THR A 693 -6.70 -33.30 0.52
C THR A 693 -6.16 -32.00 -0.06
N VAL A 694 -4.89 -31.98 -0.39
CA VAL A 694 -4.19 -30.86 -1.03
C VAL A 694 -3.17 -31.44 -2.01
N ASP A 695 -3.20 -31.00 -3.28
CA ASP A 695 -2.35 -31.52 -4.37
C ASP A 695 -2.14 -33.04 -4.36
N GLY A 696 -3.26 -33.77 -4.25
CA GLY A 696 -3.27 -35.24 -4.21
C GLY A 696 -2.78 -35.87 -2.90
N LYS A 697 -2.19 -35.11 -1.97
CA LYS A 697 -1.77 -35.58 -0.65
C LYS A 697 -2.95 -35.58 0.33
N LYS A 698 -3.06 -36.65 1.12
CA LYS A 698 -4.05 -36.75 2.21
C LYS A 698 -3.47 -36.12 3.48
N ILE A 699 -4.25 -35.27 4.13
CA ILE A 699 -3.88 -34.61 5.38
C ILE A 699 -5.01 -34.71 6.41
N THR A 700 -4.70 -34.42 7.68
CA THR A 700 -5.70 -34.42 8.75
C THR A 700 -5.44 -33.34 9.78
N ARG A 701 -6.49 -32.66 10.25
CA ARG A 701 -6.44 -31.76 11.42
C ARG A 701 -7.31 -32.30 12.54
N LYS A 702 -6.83 -32.16 13.78
CA LYS A 702 -7.58 -32.54 14.98
C LYS A 702 -8.44 -31.37 15.44
N VAL A 703 -9.71 -31.62 15.74
CA VAL A 703 -10.62 -30.61 16.30
C VAL A 703 -11.16 -31.10 17.64
N LYS A 704 -10.81 -30.43 18.73
CA LYS A 704 -11.32 -30.71 20.07
C LYS A 704 -12.63 -29.94 20.29
N LEU A 705 -13.70 -30.69 20.57
CA LEU A 705 -15.00 -30.12 20.87
C LEU A 705 -15.05 -29.69 22.34
N LEU A 706 -14.98 -28.39 22.60
CA LEU A 706 -15.09 -27.85 23.96
C LEU A 706 -16.55 -27.84 24.43
N TYR A 707 -16.75 -27.75 25.75
CA TYR A 707 -18.09 -27.61 26.31
C TYR A 707 -18.66 -26.25 25.90
N LYS A 708 -19.98 -26.18 25.66
CA LYS A 708 -20.61 -24.91 25.30
C LYS A 708 -20.41 -23.85 26.39
N ASN A 709 -19.72 -22.78 26.05
CA ASN A 709 -19.58 -21.59 26.88
C ASN A 709 -20.91 -20.84 26.92
N LEU A 710 -21.33 -20.43 28.10
CA LEU A 710 -22.56 -19.68 28.31
C LEU A 710 -22.34 -18.17 28.35
N LEU A 711 -21.09 -17.73 28.32
CA LEU A 711 -20.71 -16.32 28.24
C LEU A 711 -20.67 -15.86 26.79
N LYS A 712 -20.97 -14.57 26.58
CA LYS A 712 -20.81 -13.86 25.31
C LYS A 712 -19.51 -13.05 25.36
N ASN A 713 -18.87 -12.88 24.20
CA ASN A 713 -17.59 -12.18 24.05
C ASN A 713 -16.56 -12.58 25.13
N ALA A 714 -16.43 -13.88 25.40
CA ALA A 714 -15.75 -14.35 26.59
C ALA A 714 -14.22 -14.41 26.45
N GLY A 715 -13.71 -14.31 25.23
CA GLY A 715 -12.29 -14.04 24.91
C GLY A 715 -12.04 -12.58 24.53
N PHE A 716 -13.04 -11.69 24.55
CA PHE A 716 -12.89 -10.27 24.18
C PHE A 716 -12.57 -10.00 22.69
N GLU A 717 -12.82 -10.97 21.81
CA GLU A 717 -12.66 -10.86 20.35
C GLU A 717 -13.43 -9.71 19.67
N ASP A 718 -14.56 -9.31 20.25
CA ASP A 718 -15.27 -8.11 19.83
C ASP A 718 -14.74 -6.93 20.63
N THR A 719 -13.90 -6.14 19.96
CA THR A 719 -13.14 -5.01 20.53
C THR A 719 -13.96 -3.74 20.71
N THR A 720 -15.25 -3.77 20.36
CA THR A 720 -16.17 -2.68 20.71
C THR A 720 -16.25 -2.58 22.24
N ASP A 721 -15.93 -1.41 22.80
CA ASP A 721 -15.76 -1.13 24.24
C ASP A 721 -16.41 -2.14 25.21
N PHE A 722 -15.59 -3.09 25.69
CA PHE A 722 -15.94 -4.20 26.60
C PHE A 722 -17.28 -4.92 26.31
N LYS A 723 -17.68 -5.09 25.04
CA LYS A 723 -19.01 -5.61 24.66
C LYS A 723 -19.42 -6.87 25.44
N ASN A 724 -20.62 -6.86 26.01
CA ASN A 724 -21.21 -7.88 26.91
C ASN A 724 -20.63 -7.94 28.33
N TRP A 725 -19.64 -7.11 28.66
CA TRP A 725 -19.04 -7.01 29.98
C TRP A 725 -19.31 -5.64 30.59
N THR A 726 -19.65 -5.61 31.87
CA THR A 726 -19.69 -4.37 32.64
C THR A 726 -18.40 -4.25 33.41
N THR A 727 -17.58 -3.26 33.07
CA THR A 727 -16.31 -2.99 33.72
C THR A 727 -16.46 -1.88 34.77
N LYS A 728 -15.63 -1.96 35.81
CA LYS A 728 -15.40 -0.87 36.77
C LYS A 728 -13.94 -0.93 37.14
N SER A 729 -13.24 0.20 37.08
CA SER A 729 -11.84 0.29 37.47
C SER A 729 -11.61 1.57 38.27
N THR A 730 -10.72 1.52 39.27
CA THR A 730 -10.33 2.71 40.05
C THR A 730 -9.34 3.60 39.33
N GLN A 731 -8.78 3.12 38.22
CA GLN A 731 -7.89 3.81 37.29
C GLN A 731 -8.33 3.47 35.86
N ASN A 732 -7.84 4.18 34.84
CA ASN A 732 -8.07 3.77 33.44
C ASN A 732 -7.17 2.57 33.07
N ALA A 733 -7.39 1.44 33.73
CA ALA A 733 -6.47 0.31 33.78
C ALA A 733 -6.90 -0.87 32.94
N LEU A 734 -7.91 -0.73 32.08
CA LEU A 734 -8.45 -1.82 31.27
C LEU A 734 -8.47 -1.40 29.81
N SER A 735 -8.14 -2.34 28.93
CA SER A 735 -8.25 -2.20 27.49
C SER A 735 -8.55 -3.57 26.87
N VAL A 736 -9.13 -3.58 25.67
CA VAL A 736 -9.24 -4.79 24.85
C VAL A 736 -8.35 -4.58 23.63
N GLU A 737 -7.32 -5.41 23.50
CA GLU A 737 -6.23 -5.17 22.54
C GLU A 737 -6.00 -6.37 21.63
N ARG A 738 -5.64 -6.08 20.36
CA ARG A 738 -5.23 -7.06 19.34
C ARG A 738 -3.71 -7.21 19.31
N ASP A 739 -3.12 -7.51 20.46
CA ASP A 739 -1.67 -7.73 20.59
C ASP A 739 -1.35 -9.22 20.43
N SER A 740 -1.02 -9.64 19.20
CA SER A 740 -0.71 -11.04 18.87
C SER A 740 0.45 -11.63 19.66
N SER A 741 1.31 -10.79 20.25
CA SER A 741 2.42 -11.24 21.10
C SER A 741 1.97 -11.65 22.51
N ASN A 742 0.71 -11.41 22.89
CA ASN A 742 0.25 -11.59 24.26
C ASN A 742 -1.25 -11.95 24.32
N ILE A 743 -1.73 -12.76 23.37
CA ILE A 743 -3.08 -13.36 23.33
C ILE A 743 -2.94 -14.88 23.49
N TYR A 744 -3.87 -15.50 24.22
CA TYR A 744 -3.84 -16.96 24.42
C TYR A 744 -4.62 -17.70 23.33
N ASP A 745 -5.80 -17.20 22.96
CA ASP A 745 -6.70 -17.81 21.96
C ASP A 745 -7.45 -16.70 21.21
N GLY A 746 -7.58 -16.80 19.90
CA GLY A 746 -8.24 -15.78 19.07
C GLY A 746 -7.34 -14.59 18.69
N HIS A 747 -7.91 -13.39 18.67
CA HIS A 747 -7.30 -12.17 18.10
C HIS A 747 -7.34 -10.96 19.02
N ALA A 748 -7.99 -11.04 20.19
CA ALA A 748 -7.95 -9.98 21.19
C ALA A 748 -8.03 -10.55 22.60
N ALA A 749 -7.66 -9.76 23.61
CA ALA A 749 -7.83 -10.14 25.02
C ALA A 749 -8.06 -8.92 25.91
N LEU A 750 -8.56 -9.14 27.13
CA LEU A 750 -8.69 -8.08 28.14
C LEU A 750 -7.32 -7.85 28.79
N LYS A 751 -6.74 -6.68 28.56
CA LYS A 751 -5.49 -6.23 29.15
C LYS A 751 -5.75 -5.37 30.37
N PHE A 752 -4.78 -5.35 31.28
CA PHE A 752 -4.80 -4.42 32.39
C PHE A 752 -3.40 -3.96 32.79
N TRP A 753 -3.29 -2.66 33.10
CA TRP A 753 -2.11 -2.03 33.68
C TRP A 753 -2.46 -0.64 34.21
N ALA A 754 -1.78 -0.19 35.27
CA ALA A 754 -1.80 1.22 35.69
C ALA A 754 -0.53 1.59 36.46
N GLU A 755 -0.16 2.87 36.40
CA GLU A 755 0.99 3.42 37.16
C GLU A 755 0.80 3.37 38.68
N LYS A 756 -0.45 3.50 39.15
CA LYS A 756 -0.83 3.54 40.57
C LYS A 756 -1.65 2.33 40.94
N ASP A 757 -1.72 2.05 42.24
CA ASP A 757 -2.55 0.99 42.81
C ASP A 757 -3.97 1.04 42.23
N PHE A 758 -4.43 -0.12 41.79
CA PHE A 758 -5.71 -0.23 41.10
C PHE A 758 -6.47 -1.49 41.48
N THR A 759 -7.78 -1.38 41.35
CA THR A 759 -8.69 -2.51 41.37
C THR A 759 -9.59 -2.39 40.15
N PHE A 760 -9.92 -3.52 39.56
CA PHE A 760 -10.96 -3.57 38.56
C PHE A 760 -11.86 -4.78 38.73
N THR A 761 -13.05 -4.68 38.15
CA THR A 761 -13.92 -5.83 37.91
C THR A 761 -14.49 -5.79 36.51
N ALA A 762 -14.53 -6.93 35.84
CA ALA A 762 -15.32 -7.17 34.63
C ALA A 762 -16.42 -8.19 34.95
N LYS A 763 -17.68 -7.84 34.66
CA LYS A 763 -18.85 -8.65 35.08
C LYS A 763 -19.74 -9.01 33.91
N GLN A 764 -20.25 -10.24 33.95
CA GLN A 764 -21.30 -10.71 33.04
C GLN A 764 -22.29 -11.57 33.82
N THR A 765 -23.59 -11.39 33.57
CA THR A 765 -24.63 -12.21 34.21
C THR A 765 -25.32 -13.08 33.19
N VAL A 766 -25.38 -14.39 33.46
CA VAL A 766 -26.05 -15.36 32.59
C VAL A 766 -27.20 -16.04 33.31
N THR A 767 -28.32 -16.21 32.61
CA THR A 767 -29.46 -16.98 33.13
C THR A 767 -29.36 -18.43 32.66
N VAL A 768 -29.10 -19.36 33.59
CA VAL A 768 -28.87 -20.76 33.27
C VAL A 768 -30.19 -21.52 33.10
N LYS A 769 -30.42 -22.10 31.92
CA LYS A 769 -31.70 -22.77 31.59
C LYS A 769 -31.74 -24.26 31.91
N THR A 770 -30.61 -24.91 32.20
CA THR A 770 -30.58 -26.36 32.44
C THR A 770 -29.98 -26.72 33.80
N PRO A 771 -30.57 -27.69 34.53
CA PRO A 771 -30.00 -28.16 35.79
C PRO A 771 -28.68 -28.88 35.53
N GLY A 772 -27.70 -28.74 36.43
CA GLY A 772 -26.38 -29.34 36.25
C GLY A 772 -25.35 -28.86 37.26
N ILE A 773 -24.13 -29.35 37.10
CA ILE A 773 -22.93 -28.84 37.75
C ILE A 773 -22.10 -28.10 36.70
N TYR A 774 -21.75 -26.87 37.04
CA TYR A 774 -21.03 -25.93 36.20
C TYR A 774 -19.64 -25.65 36.76
N LYS A 775 -18.76 -25.21 35.86
CA LYS A 775 -17.43 -24.70 36.18
C LYS A 775 -17.22 -23.36 35.51
N LEU A 776 -16.41 -22.53 36.14
CA LEU A 776 -15.93 -21.25 35.64
C LEU A 776 -14.40 -21.32 35.56
N SER A 777 -13.82 -20.99 34.42
CA SER A 777 -12.38 -20.85 34.23
C SER A 777 -12.05 -19.56 33.47
N MET A 778 -10.80 -19.13 33.56
CA MET A 778 -10.21 -18.02 32.80
C MET A 778 -8.75 -18.36 32.56
N VAL A 779 -8.16 -17.89 31.47
CA VAL A 779 -6.73 -17.97 31.22
C VAL A 779 -6.09 -16.62 31.54
N THR A 780 -4.94 -16.63 32.22
CA THR A 780 -4.28 -15.41 32.67
C THR A 780 -2.77 -15.47 32.42
N SER A 781 -2.17 -14.30 32.17
CA SER A 781 -0.71 -14.06 32.17
C SER A 781 -0.47 -12.64 32.69
N GLY A 782 0.74 -12.34 33.18
CA GLY A 782 1.10 -11.04 33.74
C GLY A 782 2.05 -11.15 34.92
N GLU A 783 2.32 -10.05 35.60
CA GLU A 783 3.24 -10.03 36.75
C GLU A 783 2.77 -9.03 37.81
N PHE A 784 2.78 -9.48 39.07
CA PHE A 784 2.45 -8.63 40.22
C PHE A 784 3.68 -7.88 40.72
N THR A 785 3.51 -6.61 41.05
CA THR A 785 4.54 -5.78 41.69
C THR A 785 4.44 -5.81 43.22
N GLY A 786 3.24 -6.01 43.77
CA GLY A 786 2.98 -6.01 45.21
C GLY A 786 2.82 -7.39 45.84
N LYS A 787 3.36 -7.56 47.06
CA LYS A 787 3.25 -8.82 47.85
C LYS A 787 1.83 -9.20 48.30
N LYS A 788 0.86 -8.29 48.17
CA LYS A 788 -0.55 -8.49 48.58
C LYS A 788 -1.50 -8.53 47.37
N ASP A 789 -0.95 -8.52 46.17
CA ASP A 789 -1.72 -8.44 44.95
C ASP A 789 -2.37 -9.79 44.64
N TYR A 790 -3.55 -9.75 44.02
CA TYR A 790 -4.21 -10.96 43.56
C TYR A 790 -5.20 -10.68 42.44
N ALA A 791 -5.24 -11.62 41.51
CA ALA A 791 -6.28 -11.79 40.52
C ALA A 791 -7.31 -12.77 41.07
N TYR A 792 -8.55 -12.69 40.60
CA TYR A 792 -9.58 -13.64 40.96
C TYR A 792 -10.69 -13.75 39.92
N LEU A 793 -11.35 -14.90 39.95
CA LEU A 793 -12.61 -15.12 39.26
C LEU A 793 -13.65 -15.68 40.23
N THR A 794 -14.88 -15.20 40.09
CA THR A 794 -16.01 -15.54 40.95
C THR A 794 -17.25 -15.88 40.14
N ALA A 795 -17.94 -16.95 40.53
CA ALA A 795 -19.32 -17.20 40.14
C ALA A 795 -20.25 -17.04 41.35
N LYS A 796 -21.25 -16.15 41.26
CA LYS A 796 -22.26 -15.94 42.30
C LYS A 796 -23.63 -16.40 41.80
N VAL A 797 -24.28 -17.30 42.53
CA VAL A 797 -25.62 -17.83 42.22
C VAL A 797 -26.41 -18.09 43.49
N ASN A 798 -27.67 -17.64 43.52
CA ASN A 798 -28.59 -17.81 44.67
C ASN A 798 -27.95 -17.45 46.03
N GLY A 799 -27.27 -16.30 46.10
CA GLY A 799 -26.59 -15.82 47.31
C GLY A 799 -25.27 -16.52 47.65
N LYS A 800 -24.93 -17.63 47.00
CA LYS A 800 -23.67 -18.35 47.19
C LYS A 800 -22.61 -17.88 46.19
N SER A 801 -21.42 -17.53 46.70
CA SER A 801 -20.26 -17.17 45.89
C SER A 801 -19.25 -18.31 45.84
N TYR A 802 -18.65 -18.52 44.68
CA TYR A 802 -17.59 -19.47 44.44
C TYR A 802 -16.42 -18.70 43.82
N THR A 803 -15.32 -18.53 44.55
CA THR A 803 -14.19 -17.70 44.14
C THR A 803 -12.92 -18.51 44.12
N LYS A 804 -12.09 -18.29 43.10
CA LYS A 804 -10.72 -18.78 43.04
C LYS A 804 -9.80 -17.57 42.85
N LYS A 805 -8.79 -17.45 43.69
CA LYS A 805 -7.68 -16.51 43.49
C LYS A 805 -6.66 -17.11 42.54
N ASP A 806 -5.96 -16.23 41.85
CA ASP A 806 -4.94 -16.58 40.89
C ASP A 806 -3.65 -15.80 41.13
N SER A 807 -2.55 -16.41 40.70
CA SER A 807 -1.21 -15.84 40.71
C SER A 807 -0.77 -15.57 39.27
N LEU A 808 -0.05 -14.49 39.03
CA LEU A 808 0.51 -14.13 37.73
C LEU A 808 2.03 -14.42 37.73
N TYR A 809 2.57 -15.04 36.66
CA TYR A 809 3.90 -15.67 36.66
C TYR A 809 4.90 -15.10 35.62
N GLY A 810 4.55 -13.98 35.00
CA GLY A 810 5.32 -13.30 33.97
C GLY A 810 4.71 -13.45 32.57
N TRP A 811 5.40 -12.84 31.62
CA TRP A 811 5.02 -12.78 30.21
C TRP A 811 4.90 -14.14 29.55
N GLN A 812 3.76 -14.34 28.86
CA GLN A 812 3.36 -15.59 28.21
C GLN A 812 3.39 -16.85 29.10
N LYS A 813 3.49 -16.69 30.43
CA LYS A 813 3.34 -17.79 31.39
C LYS A 813 1.88 -17.94 31.79
N TRP A 814 1.16 -18.69 30.97
CA TRP A 814 -0.29 -18.86 31.09
C TRP A 814 -0.68 -19.77 32.26
N THR A 815 -1.66 -19.34 33.06
CA THR A 815 -2.35 -20.19 34.05
C THR A 815 -3.84 -20.27 33.77
N THR A 816 -4.54 -21.21 34.42
CA THR A 816 -5.99 -21.38 34.24
C THR A 816 -6.69 -21.57 35.59
N PRO A 817 -6.89 -20.50 36.36
CA PRO A 817 -7.66 -20.59 37.60
C PRO A 817 -9.09 -21.06 37.32
N GLU A 818 -9.58 -22.01 38.13
CA GLU A 818 -10.87 -22.64 37.90
C GLU A 818 -11.68 -22.79 39.21
N VAL A 819 -12.97 -22.57 39.08
CA VAL A 819 -14.00 -22.81 40.08
C VAL A 819 -14.91 -23.94 39.60
N LYS A 820 -15.01 -25.03 40.37
CA LYS A 820 -15.85 -26.19 40.05
C LYS A 820 -17.09 -26.28 40.96
N SER A 821 -17.93 -27.29 40.73
CA SER A 821 -19.01 -27.67 41.64
C SER A 821 -20.11 -26.61 41.84
N ILE A 822 -20.31 -25.73 40.85
CA ILE A 822 -21.38 -24.73 40.86
C ILE A 822 -22.69 -25.44 40.50
N LYS A 823 -23.47 -25.84 41.51
CA LYS A 823 -24.68 -26.65 41.34
C LYS A 823 -25.91 -25.78 41.09
N ILE A 824 -26.60 -26.01 39.98
CA ILE A 824 -27.87 -25.34 39.63
C ILE A 824 -28.94 -26.41 39.48
N THR A 825 -30.00 -26.32 40.30
CA THR A 825 -31.06 -27.35 40.37
C THR A 825 -32.30 -26.96 39.57
N LYS A 826 -33.16 -27.95 39.27
CA LYS A 826 -34.48 -27.72 38.66
C LYS A 826 -35.32 -26.74 39.51
N SER A 827 -35.26 -26.88 40.83
CA SER A 827 -35.96 -26.00 41.77
C SER A 827 -35.47 -24.54 41.70
N MET A 828 -34.15 -24.33 41.60
CA MET A 828 -33.59 -22.98 41.43
C MET A 828 -34.08 -22.33 40.13
N ILE A 829 -34.12 -23.08 39.03
CA ILE A 829 -34.61 -22.58 37.73
C ILE A 829 -36.09 -22.21 37.82
N LYS A 830 -36.94 -23.08 38.37
CA LYS A 830 -38.38 -22.81 38.56
C LYS A 830 -38.65 -21.57 39.41
N LYS A 831 -37.79 -21.29 40.40
CA LYS A 831 -37.90 -20.13 41.31
C LYS A 831 -37.18 -18.87 40.79
N GLY A 832 -36.65 -18.86 39.57
CA GLY A 832 -35.88 -17.73 39.03
C GLY A 832 -34.53 -17.46 39.72
N LYS A 833 -34.03 -18.40 40.53
CA LYS A 833 -32.78 -18.32 41.31
C LYS A 833 -31.58 -18.89 40.55
N ASN A 834 -31.60 -18.79 39.23
CA ASN A 834 -30.66 -19.38 38.26
C ASN A 834 -29.83 -18.35 37.48
N LYS A 835 -29.87 -17.07 37.89
CA LYS A 835 -28.94 -16.05 37.41
C LYS A 835 -27.57 -16.26 38.06
N VAL A 836 -26.55 -16.43 37.24
CA VAL A 836 -25.16 -16.57 37.67
C VAL A 836 -24.42 -15.32 37.24
N THR A 837 -23.89 -14.58 38.20
CA THR A 837 -23.03 -13.43 37.93
C THR A 837 -21.58 -13.90 37.98
N ILE A 838 -20.90 -13.76 36.85
CA ILE A 838 -19.47 -13.96 36.72
C ILE A 838 -18.77 -12.62 36.99
N THR A 839 -17.68 -12.66 37.75
CA THR A 839 -16.83 -11.51 38.03
C THR A 839 -15.39 -11.93 37.87
N LEU A 840 -14.67 -11.23 37.00
CA LEU A 840 -13.23 -11.22 36.91
C LEU A 840 -12.77 -9.98 37.65
N GLY A 841 -11.66 -10.04 38.36
CA GLY A 841 -11.15 -8.83 38.98
C GLY A 841 -9.75 -8.97 39.54
N ILE A 842 -9.20 -7.80 39.87
CA ILE A 842 -7.86 -7.67 40.44
C ILE A 842 -7.87 -6.71 41.60
N LYS A 843 -6.92 -6.89 42.51
CA LYS A 843 -6.42 -5.86 43.40
C LYS A 843 -4.90 -5.91 43.31
N ALA A 844 -4.29 -4.83 42.83
CA ALA A 844 -2.87 -4.81 42.55
C ALA A 844 -2.22 -3.45 42.81
N GLY A 845 -0.92 -3.47 43.08
CA GLY A 845 -0.09 -2.28 43.16
C GLY A 845 0.20 -1.68 41.78
N GLY A 846 0.62 -0.41 41.77
CA GLY A 846 1.11 0.26 40.57
C GLY A 846 2.20 -0.54 39.84
N GLY A 847 2.18 -0.50 38.51
CA GLY A 847 3.10 -1.24 37.65
C GLY A 847 2.73 -2.71 37.40
N THR A 848 1.74 -3.26 38.13
CA THR A 848 1.20 -4.60 37.80
C THR A 848 0.53 -4.57 36.44
N TRP A 849 0.84 -5.56 35.61
CA TRP A 849 0.24 -5.74 34.29
C TRP A 849 -0.24 -7.17 34.10
N GLY A 850 -1.14 -7.38 33.13
CA GLY A 850 -1.50 -8.71 32.68
C GLY A 850 -2.62 -8.76 31.66
N THR A 851 -2.97 -9.99 31.31
CA THR A 851 -3.96 -10.36 30.30
C THR A 851 -4.94 -11.37 30.89
N TYR A 852 -6.24 -11.17 30.67
CA TYR A 852 -7.30 -12.15 30.88
C TYR A 852 -7.91 -12.56 29.53
N ASP A 853 -7.99 -13.86 29.30
CA ASP A 853 -8.46 -14.43 28.04
C ASP A 853 -9.23 -15.75 28.27
N ASN A 854 -9.94 -16.23 27.24
CA ASN A 854 -10.67 -17.50 27.17
C ASN A 854 -11.48 -17.81 28.45
N VAL A 855 -12.34 -16.87 28.86
CA VAL A 855 -13.19 -17.03 30.03
C VAL A 855 -14.32 -17.99 29.71
N ARG A 856 -14.47 -19.07 30.47
CA ARG A 856 -15.46 -20.12 30.19
C ARG A 856 -16.35 -20.38 31.37
N PHE A 857 -17.66 -20.22 31.19
CA PHE A 857 -18.66 -20.74 32.13
C PHE A 857 -19.49 -21.82 31.46
N GLU A 858 -19.28 -23.07 31.89
CA GLU A 858 -19.75 -24.24 31.14
C GLU A 858 -20.32 -25.34 32.05
N LYS A 859 -21.34 -26.05 31.53
CA LYS A 859 -21.94 -27.21 32.20
C LYS A 859 -21.12 -28.46 31.90
N TYR A 860 -20.44 -29.02 32.90
CA TYR A 860 -19.60 -30.20 32.70
C TYR A 860 -20.17 -31.50 33.28
N LYS A 861 -21.21 -31.44 34.12
CA LYS A 861 -21.87 -32.65 34.65
C LYS A 861 -23.38 -32.48 34.79
N ASN A 862 -24.13 -33.52 34.40
CA ASN A 862 -25.58 -33.60 34.64
C ASN A 862 -25.87 -33.99 36.10
N ILE A 863 -26.99 -33.49 36.64
CA ILE A 863 -27.57 -33.96 37.90
C ILE A 863 -28.90 -34.64 37.57
N LYS A 864 -29.20 -35.74 38.26
CA LYS A 864 -30.46 -36.48 38.11
C LYS A 864 -31.65 -35.60 38.54
#